data_AF-A0A2G2H831-F1
#
_entry.id   AF-A0A2G2H831-F1
#
_cell.length_a   1.000
_cell.length_b   1.000
_cell.length_c   1.000
_cell.angle_alpha   90.00
_cell.angle_beta   90.00
_cell.angle_gamma   90.00
#
_symmetry.space_group_name_H-M   'P 1'
#
loop_
_entity.id
_entity.type
_entity.pdbx_description
1 polymer ?
#
loop_
_entity_poly.entity_id
_entity_poly.type
_entity_poly.pdbx_seq_one_letter_code
_entity_poly.pdbx_strand_id
1 'polypeptide(L)'
;MKKLLIFLFFSLSLFSSTHKYIDFSEDEKIWLKKNTIIKLAVIDYWDRDNDNNNIHTELIRLLSHYGNINIIPLSFDTWNAAYNDALKGESSHGIMHLSWIEERKKNYFHYSMPYDAKANFLVVRKGNRDINSIEDLKNKHVYVQKNAITQTILENYSSKINLIEHTNNDKMLKLLSTNKRINAVFIYNVKKEQLEKYGLRIVKKVYGKYTNKHIGITHQHKELQTIINKIMAIIPPFELNKIQRTVYKKSNNALQKNKLFLTKEEKLWIKKHPIITVGGEKDWAPFDFVDENGKYNGLSKDYLDAISSLTGLNFEIKTGKTWNELLLALKNSQIDMVPAIYYSKKREKFVNFTSSYLSISDYYITKSNYPRIDSITSLYGKTVVAIKGYEVTSWLKEKHPKISLLEVSNLLEALQSLESGESIAFLNDNPSSSYSIEKNFISGLKFNNVVKNRRPLSLHMASKKEYKILSTIINKALKKITKEQKRTIASYWMSEVNHRSIELTKQETLWLSSKPILKFAVDPNWLPIEAINKKSKQYEGMMADILSTISETSGIQFKLVETKEWSKSIELAKNSEVDVLAALSTTDKRKKFLNFSDKTVILSDGVIMQNNSTFITSLNGLKGLRIGVSDGTSLHDMLKKDYPNLIIRPIKGIEKGLDKLHKGEIDAFIGNLEVASHIIIKKHFFNLKIVFKLEQTRQLHIGLIKSLPKEALSIINKSLKSISQNEFNTIRQRWIGLKINKEIDYTIFYKIAFAVIVLIIFFIFTNRKLQQLVNKRTQDLQKERDKLSSFNKNLESLVSQRTVLLEDAKNELEESNKLTRDSINYAALIQHALIPEEDAFDIYFKTHFALWSPKDVVGGDIYLFEELRGEHECLLMVIDCTGHGVPGAFVTMLVKAIERQVVSKIVNNEDLEVSPAWILSYFNKSMKKILKQDNKDSLSNAGFDGGILYYNKKQKYIKYAGAETPLFYFEEDELKVIKSDRHSVGYKKSDINYEFTEHTIDVKAGMQFYLSTDGYLDQNGGEKAFPFGKRKFQELLKKVHTLAYEEQKEIFLSTMKEYQGDEIKNDDITMIALKI
;
A
#
# COMPACT_ATOMS: atom_id res chain seq x y z
N MET A 1 18.13 -19.33 28.79
CA MET A 1 17.36 -19.85 27.63
C MET A 1 16.15 -19.00 27.26
N LYS A 2 15.23 -18.62 28.17
CA LYS A 2 14.08 -17.73 27.85
C LYS A 2 14.45 -16.32 27.34
N LYS A 3 15.61 -15.76 27.72
CA LYS A 3 16.11 -14.47 27.19
C LYS A 3 16.81 -14.57 25.81
N LEU A 4 17.20 -15.77 25.39
CA LEU A 4 17.81 -16.01 24.07
C LEU A 4 16.75 -16.32 23.00
N LEU A 5 15.61 -16.90 23.40
CA LEU A 5 14.46 -17.14 22.52
C LEU A 5 13.69 -15.86 22.13
N ILE A 6 13.70 -14.83 22.98
CA ILE A 6 13.01 -13.55 22.69
C ILE A 6 13.79 -12.71 21.66
N PHE A 7 15.11 -12.90 21.55
CA PHE A 7 15.95 -12.17 20.61
C PHE A 7 15.92 -12.76 19.18
N LEU A 8 15.60 -14.05 19.04
CA LEU A 8 15.48 -14.74 17.75
C LEU A 8 14.08 -14.67 17.13
N PHE A 9 13.04 -14.36 17.91
CA PHE A 9 11.68 -14.19 17.40
C PHE A 9 11.39 -12.80 16.78
N PHE A 10 12.26 -11.82 17.02
CA PHE A 10 12.07 -10.45 16.52
C PHE A 10 12.74 -10.18 15.16
N SER A 11 13.59 -11.08 14.65
CA SER A 11 14.37 -10.85 13.43
C SER A 11 13.77 -11.43 12.14
N LEU A 12 12.62 -12.14 12.19
CA LEU A 12 12.05 -12.83 11.02
C LEU A 12 10.68 -12.33 10.54
N SER A 13 10.19 -11.17 11.01
CA SER A 13 8.90 -10.60 10.57
C SER A 13 9.02 -9.34 9.70
N LEU A 14 10.18 -9.06 9.10
CA LEU A 14 10.44 -7.80 8.39
C LEU A 14 10.92 -8.00 6.95
N PHE A 15 10.18 -8.72 6.09
CA PHE A 15 10.35 -8.58 4.63
C PHE A 15 9.03 -8.81 3.88
N SER A 16 8.02 -7.98 4.15
CA SER A 16 6.95 -7.72 3.19
C SER A 16 6.35 -6.34 3.42
N SER A 17 6.99 -5.32 2.88
CA SER A 17 6.29 -4.11 2.50
C SER A 17 6.95 -3.55 1.26
N THR A 18 6.12 -3.19 0.29
CA THR A 18 6.45 -2.49 -0.93
C THR A 18 7.17 -1.18 -0.60
N HIS A 19 8.51 -1.21 -0.56
CA HIS A 19 9.29 0.00 -0.34
C HIS A 19 9.40 0.75 -1.66
N LYS A 20 8.94 1.99 -1.68
CA LYS A 20 9.41 2.99 -2.65
C LYS A 20 10.93 2.95 -2.63
N TYR A 21 11.58 2.70 -3.78
CA TYR A 21 13.04 2.82 -3.87
C TYR A 21 13.45 4.22 -3.40
N ILE A 22 14.19 4.30 -2.29
CA ILE A 22 14.82 5.55 -1.87
C ILE A 22 15.94 5.82 -2.86
N ASP A 23 15.86 6.94 -3.56
CA ASP A 23 16.88 7.38 -4.50
C ASP A 23 18.06 7.99 -3.73
N PHE A 24 19.05 7.15 -3.40
CA PHE A 24 20.31 7.58 -2.82
C PHE A 24 21.25 8.10 -3.92
N SER A 25 21.97 9.20 -3.67
CA SER A 25 23.02 9.66 -4.59
C SER A 25 24.17 8.65 -4.63
N GLU A 26 25.03 8.73 -5.64
CA GLU A 26 26.20 7.85 -5.73
C GLU A 26 27.12 8.00 -4.49
N ASP A 27 27.34 9.22 -4.01
CA ASP A 27 28.11 9.46 -2.77
C ASP A 27 27.47 8.78 -1.55
N GLU A 28 26.13 8.80 -1.43
CA GLU A 28 25.40 8.15 -0.35
C GLU A 28 25.47 6.62 -0.46
N LYS A 29 25.38 6.06 -1.68
CA LYS A 29 25.53 4.62 -1.93
C LYS A 29 26.95 4.14 -1.59
N ILE A 30 27.98 4.90 -1.99
CA ILE A 30 29.38 4.63 -1.64
C ILE A 30 29.55 4.69 -0.12
N TRP A 31 28.97 5.71 0.52
CA TRP A 31 29.04 5.85 1.97
C TRP A 31 28.37 4.67 2.70
N LEU A 32 27.19 4.23 2.26
CA LEU A 32 26.47 3.07 2.82
C LEU A 32 27.22 1.75 2.61
N LYS A 33 27.87 1.58 1.46
CA LYS A 33 28.75 0.41 1.21
C LYS A 33 29.94 0.40 2.15
N LYS A 34 30.54 1.57 2.44
CA LYS A 34 31.67 1.71 3.37
C LYS A 34 31.25 1.57 4.83
N ASN A 35 30.02 1.95 5.18
CA ASN A 35 29.50 1.98 6.54
C ASN A 35 28.29 1.03 6.68
N THR A 36 28.56 -0.27 6.63
CA THR A 36 27.53 -1.32 6.70
C THR A 36 26.81 -1.39 8.06
N ILE A 37 27.38 -0.80 9.11
CA ILE A 37 26.79 -0.69 10.45
C ILE A 37 26.87 0.77 10.92
N ILE A 38 25.72 1.41 11.02
CA ILE A 38 25.60 2.80 11.47
C ILE A 38 25.36 2.81 12.98
N LYS A 39 26.31 3.33 13.73
CA LYS A 39 26.23 3.46 15.20
C LYS A 39 25.71 4.83 15.60
N LEU A 40 24.62 4.89 16.37
CA LEU A 40 24.12 6.14 16.95
C LEU A 40 24.17 6.08 18.48
N ALA A 41 24.78 7.09 19.11
CA ALA A 41 24.88 7.18 20.55
C ALA A 41 23.51 7.39 21.21
N VAL A 42 23.21 6.56 22.20
CA VAL A 42 22.00 6.60 23.04
C VAL A 42 22.37 6.53 24.51
N ILE A 43 21.43 6.90 25.38
CA ILE A 43 21.66 6.90 26.84
C ILE A 43 20.85 5.79 27.50
N ASP A 44 21.49 5.07 28.42
CA ASP A 44 20.89 3.87 28.99
C ASP A 44 19.70 4.14 29.92
N TYR A 45 19.69 5.28 30.61
CA TYR A 45 18.65 5.64 31.57
C TYR A 45 17.45 6.40 30.97
N TRP A 46 17.32 6.49 29.64
CA TRP A 46 16.09 7.02 29.02
C TRP A 46 14.88 6.13 29.33
N ASP A 47 13.71 6.75 29.49
CA ASP A 47 12.47 6.04 29.84
C ASP A 47 12.13 4.95 28.80
N ARG A 48 11.98 3.70 29.26
CA ARG A 48 11.66 2.53 28.43
C ARG A 48 10.25 1.99 28.72
N ASP A 49 9.64 1.32 27.74
CA ASP A 49 8.39 0.58 27.90
C ASP A 49 8.62 -0.79 28.57
N ASN A 50 7.57 -1.60 28.70
CA ASN A 50 7.65 -2.90 29.38
C ASN A 50 8.43 -3.96 28.57
N ASP A 51 8.64 -3.70 27.28
CA ASP A 51 9.44 -4.51 26.36
C ASP A 51 10.86 -3.91 26.18
N ASN A 52 11.23 -2.96 27.04
CA ASN A 52 12.54 -2.28 27.09
C ASN A 52 12.83 -1.34 25.89
N ASN A 53 11.81 -0.87 25.17
CA ASN A 53 11.94 0.06 24.04
C ASN A 53 11.66 1.51 24.44
N ASN A 54 12.26 2.48 23.74
CA ASN A 54 11.99 3.92 23.93
C ASN A 54 11.82 4.63 22.56
N ILE A 55 11.50 5.94 22.57
CA ILE A 55 11.32 6.72 21.33
C ILE A 55 12.53 6.65 20.39
N HIS A 56 13.73 6.50 20.95
CA HIS A 56 14.97 6.46 20.19
C HIS A 56 15.20 5.08 19.55
N THR A 57 14.97 4.00 20.30
CA THR A 57 15.11 2.64 19.76
C THR A 57 14.04 2.32 18.73
N GLU A 58 12.81 2.79 18.93
CA GLU A 58 11.75 2.64 17.92
C GLU A 58 12.02 3.47 16.66
N LEU A 59 12.55 4.70 16.80
CA LEU A 59 12.93 5.48 15.62
C LEU A 59 14.08 4.81 14.86
N ILE A 60 15.07 4.25 15.56
CA ILE A 60 16.15 3.46 14.95
C ILE A 60 15.57 2.25 14.20
N ARG A 61 14.58 1.56 14.78
CA ARG A 61 13.89 0.44 14.13
C ARG A 61 13.19 0.88 12.84
N LEU A 62 12.49 2.00 12.86
CA LEU A 62 11.84 2.54 11.65
C LEU A 62 12.85 2.99 10.60
N LEU A 63 13.90 3.71 11.00
CA LEU A 63 14.96 4.12 10.07
C LEU A 63 15.64 2.92 9.42
N SER A 64 15.89 1.87 10.20
CA SER A 64 16.50 0.64 9.68
C SER A 64 15.57 -0.10 8.73
N HIS A 65 14.28 -0.19 9.09
CA HIS A 65 13.26 -0.84 8.26
C HIS A 65 13.05 -0.10 6.94
N TYR A 66 12.69 1.19 7.00
CA TYR A 66 12.34 1.97 5.81
C TYR A 66 13.56 2.29 4.95
N GLY A 67 14.74 2.41 5.56
CA GLY A 67 15.98 2.66 4.83
C GLY A 67 16.67 1.43 4.29
N ASN A 68 16.27 0.23 4.73
CA ASN A 68 17.03 -1.00 4.53
C ASN A 68 18.52 -0.84 4.88
N ILE A 69 18.80 -0.15 5.99
CA ILE A 69 20.14 0.13 6.53
C ILE A 69 20.24 -0.41 7.95
N ASN A 70 21.43 -0.82 8.37
CA ASN A 70 21.62 -1.36 9.70
C ASN A 70 22.06 -0.26 10.69
N ILE A 71 21.12 0.26 11.48
CA ILE A 71 21.42 1.22 12.54
C ILE A 71 21.39 0.52 13.90
N ILE A 72 22.49 0.61 14.65
CA ILE A 72 22.57 0.06 16.01
C ILE A 72 22.73 1.17 17.06
N PRO A 73 22.01 1.08 18.20
CA PRO A 73 22.22 1.99 19.32
C PRO A 73 23.55 1.67 20.02
N LEU A 74 24.40 2.68 20.23
CA LEU A 74 25.59 2.59 21.07
C LEU A 74 25.29 3.26 22.42
N SER A 75 25.14 2.45 23.45
CA SER A 75 24.72 2.89 24.79
C SER A 75 25.86 3.54 25.59
N PHE A 76 25.55 4.63 26.29
CA PHE A 76 26.44 5.30 27.23
C PHE A 76 25.76 5.58 28.57
N ASP A 77 26.57 5.55 29.64
CA ASP A 77 26.12 5.81 31.01
C ASP A 77 25.77 7.28 31.28
N THR A 78 26.34 8.22 30.52
CA THR A 78 26.12 9.66 30.73
C THR A 78 25.94 10.41 29.41
N TRP A 79 25.15 11.49 29.45
CA TRP A 79 24.94 12.35 28.29
C TRP A 79 26.25 12.96 27.78
N ASN A 80 27.15 13.36 28.68
CA ASN A 80 28.44 13.93 28.31
C ASN A 80 29.34 12.92 27.59
N ALA A 81 29.36 11.66 28.01
CA ALA A 81 30.13 10.61 27.34
C ALA A 81 29.62 10.38 25.91
N ALA A 82 28.31 10.21 25.73
CA ALA A 82 27.69 10.06 24.41
C ALA A 82 27.93 11.29 23.52
N TYR A 83 27.80 12.49 24.08
CA TYR A 83 27.98 13.74 23.33
C TYR A 83 29.43 13.91 22.87
N ASN A 84 30.40 13.62 23.73
CA ASN A 84 31.82 13.74 23.39
C ASN A 84 32.25 12.69 22.37
N ASP A 85 31.76 11.45 22.47
CA ASP A 85 32.03 10.41 21.47
C ASP A 85 31.47 10.81 20.10
N ALA A 86 30.21 11.24 20.04
CA ALA A 86 29.58 11.69 18.80
C ALA A 86 30.22 12.97 18.22
N LEU A 87 30.72 13.87 19.08
CA LEU A 87 31.41 15.08 18.64
C LEU A 87 32.74 14.75 17.95
N LYS A 88 33.49 13.78 18.49
CA LYS A 88 34.78 13.36 17.93
C LYS A 88 34.65 12.36 16.77
N GLY A 89 33.53 11.63 16.70
CA GLY A 89 33.33 10.55 15.73
C GLY A 89 34.16 9.31 16.03
N GLU A 90 34.56 9.08 17.30
CA GLU A 90 35.45 7.96 17.69
C GLU A 90 34.75 6.60 17.52
N SER A 91 33.53 6.44 18.06
CA SER A 91 32.78 5.18 18.01
C SER A 91 31.37 5.29 17.42
N SER A 92 30.76 6.47 17.47
CA SER A 92 29.42 6.73 16.91
C SER A 92 29.44 7.73 15.76
N HIS A 93 28.52 7.55 14.83
CA HIS A 93 28.33 8.43 13.67
C HIS A 93 27.46 9.65 14.01
N GLY A 94 26.89 9.67 15.22
CA GLY A 94 25.99 10.73 15.69
C GLY A 94 25.32 10.37 17.00
N ILE A 95 24.53 11.31 17.53
CA ILE A 95 23.84 11.20 18.82
C ILE A 95 22.34 11.45 18.69
N MET A 96 21.55 10.65 19.41
CA MET A 96 20.10 10.82 19.51
C MET A 96 19.71 11.91 20.53
N HIS A 97 18.52 12.51 20.36
CA HIS A 97 17.87 13.44 21.29
C HIS A 97 18.58 14.80 21.45
N LEU A 98 19.29 15.24 20.41
CA LEU A 98 20.02 16.50 20.42
C LEU A 98 19.08 17.67 20.13
N SER A 99 19.10 18.68 21.01
CA SER A 99 18.43 19.96 20.77
C SER A 99 19.24 20.82 19.82
N TRP A 100 18.54 21.49 18.90
CA TRP A 100 19.16 22.38 17.93
C TRP A 100 19.63 23.71 18.55
N ILE A 101 20.86 24.12 18.27
CA ILE A 101 21.35 25.52 18.40
C ILE A 101 22.28 25.86 17.24
N GLU A 102 22.35 27.15 16.88
CA GLU A 102 23.12 27.63 15.73
C GLU A 102 24.61 27.32 15.87
N GLU A 103 25.19 27.54 17.06
CA GLU A 103 26.61 27.25 17.33
C GLU A 103 26.97 25.78 17.06
N ARG A 104 26.17 24.83 17.58
CA ARG A 104 26.42 23.39 17.35
C ARG A 104 26.22 22.99 15.91
N LYS A 105 25.26 23.58 15.21
CA LYS A 105 25.04 23.34 13.78
C LYS A 105 26.26 23.79 12.97
N LYS A 106 26.81 24.96 13.31
CA LYS A 106 27.96 25.54 12.62
C LYS A 106 29.25 24.78 12.88
N ASN A 107 29.47 24.32 14.11
CA ASN A 107 30.78 23.86 14.55
C ASN A 107 30.92 22.34 14.71
N TYR A 108 29.82 21.60 14.94
CA TYR A 108 29.93 20.21 15.43
C TYR A 108 29.00 19.19 14.74
N PHE A 109 27.76 19.54 14.40
CA PHE A 109 26.76 18.56 13.94
C PHE A 109 25.92 19.02 12.74
N HIS A 110 25.60 18.08 11.85
CA HIS A 110 24.46 18.16 10.94
C HIS A 110 23.21 17.59 11.62
N TYR A 111 22.06 18.24 11.44
CA TYR A 111 20.83 17.86 12.12
C TYR A 111 19.87 17.14 11.16
N SER A 112 19.28 16.04 11.62
CA SER A 112 18.14 15.41 10.93
C SER A 112 16.89 16.29 10.96
N MET A 113 15.81 15.88 10.30
CA MET A 113 14.47 16.37 10.60
C MET A 113 14.13 16.11 12.09
N PRO A 114 13.36 17.01 12.73
CA PRO A 114 12.95 16.82 14.12
C PRO A 114 12.01 15.61 14.23
N TYR A 115 12.18 14.80 15.27
CA TYR A 115 11.34 13.62 15.51
C TYR A 115 10.60 13.63 16.86
N ASP A 116 11.01 14.51 17.78
CA ASP A 116 10.36 14.73 19.08
C ASP A 116 10.42 16.22 19.45
N ALA A 117 9.48 16.69 20.28
CA ALA A 117 9.43 18.06 20.79
C ALA A 117 8.92 18.07 22.24
N LYS A 118 9.72 18.64 23.16
CA LYS A 118 9.36 18.75 24.58
C LYS A 118 9.27 20.21 25.01
N ALA A 119 8.13 20.60 25.58
CA ALA A 119 7.93 21.96 26.06
C ALA A 119 8.89 22.29 27.21
N ASN A 120 9.37 23.53 27.25
CA ASN A 120 9.90 24.13 28.47
C ASN A 120 8.76 24.77 29.27
N PHE A 121 8.89 24.79 30.58
CA PHE A 121 7.89 25.30 31.50
C PHE A 121 8.37 26.60 32.13
N LEU A 122 7.56 27.64 31.98
CA LEU A 122 7.69 28.87 32.76
C LEU A 122 6.91 28.71 34.06
N VAL A 123 7.63 28.68 35.18
CA VAL A 123 7.07 28.42 36.51
C VAL A 123 7.21 29.66 37.38
N VAL A 124 6.11 30.04 38.05
CA VAL A 124 6.05 31.18 38.99
C VAL A 124 5.29 30.79 40.26
N ARG A 125 5.28 31.65 41.27
CA ARG A 125 4.45 31.46 42.49
C ARG A 125 2.95 31.53 42.16
N LYS A 126 2.10 30.73 42.81
CA LYS A 126 0.65 30.70 42.55
C LYS A 126 -0.02 32.09 42.61
N GLY A 127 0.42 32.97 43.51
CA GLY A 127 -0.11 34.33 43.66
C GLY A 127 0.46 35.37 42.70
N ASN A 128 1.51 35.06 41.94
CA ASN A 128 2.10 36.00 40.98
C ASN A 128 1.17 36.14 39.76
N ARG A 129 0.71 37.37 39.48
CA ARG A 129 -0.15 37.70 38.33
C ARG A 129 0.59 38.49 37.24
N ASP A 130 1.76 39.01 37.56
CA ASP A 130 2.54 39.93 36.72
C ASP A 130 3.26 39.23 35.57
N ILE A 131 3.49 37.91 35.66
CA ILE A 131 4.20 37.13 34.64
C ILE A 131 3.23 36.13 34.02
N ASN A 132 2.89 36.36 32.74
CA ASN A 132 2.00 35.53 31.93
C ASN A 132 2.67 34.97 30.67
N SER A 133 3.85 35.50 30.32
CA SER A 133 4.59 35.20 29.11
C SER A 133 6.12 35.33 29.31
N ILE A 134 6.92 35.00 28.29
CA ILE A 134 8.40 35.18 28.37
C ILE A 134 8.74 36.67 28.29
N GLU A 135 7.94 37.43 27.56
CA GLU A 135 8.08 38.86 27.34
C GLU A 135 8.01 39.65 28.66
N ASP A 136 7.27 39.13 29.64
CA ASP A 136 7.12 39.70 30.99
C ASP A 136 8.37 39.49 31.88
N LEU A 137 9.38 38.74 31.41
CA LEU A 137 10.61 38.45 32.15
C LEU A 137 11.68 39.55 32.04
N LYS A 138 11.42 40.60 31.27
CA LYS A 138 12.34 41.74 31.12
C LYS A 138 12.67 42.36 32.48
N ASN A 139 13.96 42.51 32.77
CA ASN A 139 14.52 42.98 34.04
C ASN A 139 14.16 42.13 35.27
N LYS A 140 13.68 40.89 35.09
CA LYS A 140 13.35 39.97 36.17
C LYS A 140 14.47 38.96 36.41
N HIS A 141 14.59 38.48 37.64
CA HIS A 141 15.52 37.40 37.99
C HIS A 141 14.88 36.04 37.71
N VAL A 142 15.50 35.26 36.83
CA VAL A 142 14.99 33.97 36.37
C VAL A 142 16.03 32.88 36.59
N TYR A 143 15.65 31.84 37.32
CA TYR A 143 16.50 30.66 37.45
C TYR A 143 16.43 29.78 36.21
N VAL A 144 17.59 29.34 35.75
CA VAL A 144 17.77 28.37 34.66
C VAL A 144 18.75 27.28 35.08
N GLN A 145 18.61 26.10 34.48
CA GLN A 145 19.57 25.03 34.72
C GLN A 145 20.90 25.37 34.04
N LYS A 146 22.02 25.23 34.77
CA LYS A 146 23.38 25.43 34.25
C LYS A 146 23.63 24.52 33.05
N ASN A 147 24.21 25.08 31.98
CA ASN A 147 24.51 24.39 30.71
C ASN A 147 23.28 23.81 29.98
N ALA A 148 22.07 24.30 30.25
CA ALA A 148 20.85 23.85 29.60
C ALA A 148 20.37 24.81 28.52
N ILE A 149 19.68 24.27 27.51
CA ILE A 149 19.09 25.02 26.38
C ILE A 149 18.14 26.14 26.82
N THR A 150 17.58 26.05 28.03
CA THR A 150 16.68 27.05 28.62
C THR A 150 17.31 28.43 28.74
N GLN A 151 18.63 28.50 28.93
CA GLN A 151 19.38 29.76 28.96
C GLN A 151 19.39 30.43 27.58
N THR A 152 19.88 29.70 26.56
CA THR A 152 19.95 30.17 25.17
C THR A 152 18.58 30.57 24.63
N ILE A 153 17.51 29.90 25.07
CA ILE A 153 16.14 30.30 24.72
C ILE A 153 15.86 31.69 25.27
N LEU A 154 16.05 31.93 26.57
CA LEU A 154 15.74 33.23 27.17
C LEU A 154 16.64 34.36 26.65
N GLU A 155 17.93 34.10 26.42
CA GLU A 155 18.88 35.06 25.85
C GLU A 155 18.47 35.52 24.44
N ASN A 156 17.95 34.60 23.60
CA ASN A 156 17.43 34.94 22.27
C ASN A 156 16.13 35.75 22.30
N TYR A 157 15.34 35.66 23.37
CA TYR A 157 14.11 36.46 23.52
C TYR A 157 14.41 37.88 24.02
N SER A 158 15.34 38.04 24.98
CA SER A 158 15.76 39.37 25.44
C SER A 158 17.09 39.34 26.19
N SER A 159 18.02 40.23 25.82
CA SER A 159 19.29 40.45 26.52
C SER A 159 19.15 41.13 27.90
N LYS A 160 17.93 41.51 28.29
CA LYS A 160 17.64 42.23 29.55
C LYS A 160 17.04 41.35 30.64
N ILE A 161 17.12 40.02 30.52
CA ILE A 161 16.67 39.07 31.55
C ILE A 161 17.86 38.73 32.45
N ASN A 162 17.68 38.85 33.77
CA ASN A 162 18.75 38.54 34.71
C ASN A 162 18.74 37.04 35.02
N LEU A 163 19.52 36.27 34.28
CA LEU A 163 19.60 34.81 34.43
C LEU A 163 20.49 34.42 35.60
N ILE A 164 20.03 33.45 36.39
CA ILE A 164 20.81 32.89 37.51
C ILE A 164 20.85 31.37 37.34
N GLU A 165 22.06 30.82 37.29
CA GLU A 165 22.27 29.40 37.00
C GLU A 165 22.25 28.53 38.27
N HIS A 166 21.64 27.36 38.17
CA HIS A 166 21.72 26.33 39.20
C HIS A 166 21.81 24.93 38.59
N THR A 167 22.44 24.00 39.30
CA THR A 167 22.65 22.62 38.83
C THR A 167 21.51 21.67 39.16
N ASN A 168 20.60 22.04 40.08
CA ASN A 168 19.55 21.16 40.59
C ASN A 168 18.14 21.79 40.43
N ASN A 169 17.28 21.11 39.66
CA ASN A 169 15.92 21.58 39.33
C ASN A 169 14.99 21.68 40.55
N ASP A 170 15.06 20.75 41.51
CA ASP A 170 14.23 20.82 42.71
C ASP A 170 14.66 21.99 43.62
N LYS A 171 15.97 22.22 43.72
CA LYS A 171 16.52 23.36 44.47
C LYS A 171 16.07 24.70 43.88
N MET A 172 16.04 24.85 42.56
CA MET A 172 15.54 26.07 41.91
C MET A 172 14.05 26.31 42.21
N LEU A 173 13.21 25.27 42.15
CA LEU A 173 11.79 25.38 42.48
C LEU A 173 11.57 25.73 43.97
N LYS A 174 12.33 25.10 44.87
CA LYS A 174 12.32 25.43 46.30
C LYS A 174 12.75 26.88 46.53
N LEU A 175 13.85 27.33 45.93
CA LEU A 175 14.32 28.72 46.07
C LEU A 175 13.35 29.73 45.46
N LEU A 176 12.65 29.39 44.38
CA LEU A 176 11.57 30.22 43.86
C LEU A 176 10.45 30.37 44.91
N SER A 177 10.12 29.33 45.68
CA SER A 177 9.09 29.47 46.71
C SER A 177 9.50 30.39 47.87
N THR A 178 10.77 30.42 48.26
CA THR A 178 11.23 31.13 49.47
C THR A 178 11.88 32.49 49.20
N ASN A 179 12.60 32.66 48.08
CA ASN A 179 13.36 33.87 47.80
C ASN A 179 12.57 34.86 46.93
N LYS A 180 11.94 35.86 47.56
CA LYS A 180 11.12 36.89 46.88
C LYS A 180 11.85 37.69 45.79
N ARG A 181 13.19 37.74 45.79
CA ARG A 181 13.97 38.42 44.74
C ARG A 181 13.94 37.69 43.40
N ILE A 182 13.62 36.39 43.40
CA ILE A 182 13.49 35.58 42.19
C ILE A 182 12.06 35.63 41.69
N ASN A 183 11.87 35.82 40.39
CA ASN A 183 10.55 36.04 39.81
C ASN A 183 10.00 34.79 39.12
N ALA A 184 10.86 34.01 38.46
CA ALA A 184 10.45 32.81 37.72
C ALA A 184 11.56 31.74 37.67
N VAL A 185 11.16 30.52 37.30
CA VAL A 185 12.06 29.42 36.94
C VAL A 185 11.67 28.95 35.53
N PHE A 186 12.66 28.75 34.65
CA PHE A 186 12.44 28.24 33.30
C PHE A 186 13.18 26.91 33.11
N ILE A 187 12.44 25.81 33.02
CA ILE A 187 12.97 24.43 33.10
C ILE A 187 12.26 23.49 32.11
N TYR A 188 12.95 22.43 31.66
CA TYR A 188 12.42 21.47 30.69
C TYR A 188 11.58 20.33 31.31
N ASN A 189 11.61 20.17 32.64
CA ASN A 189 10.86 19.14 33.35
C ASN A 189 10.40 19.65 34.71
N VAL A 190 9.10 19.56 34.99
CA VAL A 190 8.53 19.91 36.30
C VAL A 190 7.49 18.87 36.71
N LYS A 191 7.60 18.33 37.92
CA LYS A 191 6.61 17.39 38.46
C LYS A 191 5.50 18.17 39.17
N LYS A 192 4.25 17.71 39.02
CA LYS A 192 3.09 18.33 39.69
C LYS A 192 3.23 18.37 41.21
N GLU A 193 3.79 17.32 41.80
CA GLU A 193 4.09 17.22 43.24
C GLU A 193 5.00 18.35 43.73
N GLN A 194 6.01 18.73 42.93
CA GLN A 194 6.93 19.83 43.26
C GLN A 194 6.22 21.17 43.20
N LEU A 195 5.33 21.37 42.22
CA LEU A 195 4.54 22.59 42.10
C LEU A 195 3.56 22.75 43.28
N GLU A 196 2.93 21.65 43.71
CA GLU A 196 2.04 21.65 44.86
C GLU A 196 2.80 21.88 46.16
N LYS A 197 3.89 21.14 46.39
CA LYS A 197 4.76 21.26 47.57
C LYS A 197 5.32 22.66 47.77
N TYR A 198 5.69 23.35 46.69
CA TYR A 198 6.32 24.67 46.74
C TYR A 198 5.37 25.84 46.44
N GLY A 199 4.06 25.60 46.31
CA GLY A 199 3.08 26.66 46.06
C GLY A 199 3.26 27.39 44.72
N LEU A 200 3.68 26.67 43.68
CA LEU A 200 4.00 27.20 42.35
C LEU A 200 2.93 26.84 41.31
N ARG A 201 2.95 27.54 40.18
CA ARG A 201 2.10 27.27 39.01
C ARG A 201 2.91 27.37 37.72
N ILE A 202 2.53 26.57 36.73
CA ILE A 202 3.00 26.75 35.36
C ILE A 202 2.19 27.88 34.74
N VAL A 203 2.88 28.87 34.19
CA VAL A 203 2.28 30.01 33.49
C VAL A 203 2.09 29.68 32.02
N LYS A 204 3.15 29.17 31.39
CA LYS A 204 3.21 28.94 29.95
C LYS A 204 4.07 27.71 29.68
N LYS A 205 3.62 26.89 28.73
CA LYS A 205 4.43 25.88 28.06
C LYS A 205 5.01 26.52 26.80
N VAL A 206 6.32 26.48 26.65
CA VAL A 206 7.04 27.14 25.57
C VAL A 206 7.60 26.06 24.65
N TYR A 207 7.11 26.07 23.41
CA TYR A 207 7.60 25.27 22.30
C TYR A 207 8.35 26.18 21.32
N GLY A 208 9.34 25.65 20.61
CA GLY A 208 10.05 26.38 19.57
C GLY A 208 11.14 25.55 18.89
N LYS A 209 11.86 26.17 17.94
CA LYS A 209 12.96 25.51 17.20
C LYS A 209 13.98 24.83 18.12
N TYR A 210 14.27 25.45 19.27
CA TYR A 210 15.21 24.95 20.27
C TYR A 210 14.69 23.78 21.13
N THR A 211 13.37 23.53 21.13
CA THR A 211 12.74 22.41 21.86
C THR A 211 12.62 21.14 21.06
N ASN A 212 12.83 21.23 19.74
CA ASN A 212 12.82 20.10 18.85
C ASN A 212 14.06 19.22 19.10
N LYS A 213 13.85 17.92 19.02
CA LYS A 213 14.85 16.88 19.19
C LYS A 213 15.14 16.25 17.85
N HIS A 214 16.44 16.15 17.58
CA HIS A 214 16.99 15.71 16.31
C HIS A 214 18.03 14.63 16.56
N ILE A 215 18.42 13.96 15.48
CA ILE A 215 19.66 13.19 15.42
C ILE A 215 20.75 14.19 15.04
N GLY A 216 21.78 14.28 15.88
CA GLY A 216 22.98 15.07 15.60
C GLY A 216 24.02 14.17 14.94
N ILE A 217 24.19 14.30 13.63
CA ILE A 217 25.21 13.58 12.86
C ILE A 217 26.50 14.39 12.89
N THR A 218 27.64 13.76 13.17
CA THR A 218 28.94 14.46 13.15
C THR A 218 29.25 15.03 11.76
N HIS A 219 29.99 16.13 11.68
CA HIS A 219 30.39 16.72 10.39
C HIS A 219 31.27 15.79 9.54
N GLN A 220 31.88 14.76 10.14
CA GLN A 220 32.63 13.73 9.41
C GLN A 220 31.74 12.80 8.56
N HIS A 221 30.42 12.80 8.78
CA HIS A 221 29.48 11.90 8.11
C HIS A 221 28.29 12.69 7.52
N LYS A 222 28.58 13.70 6.71
CA LYS A 222 27.56 14.57 6.12
C LYS A 222 26.50 13.79 5.32
N GLU A 223 26.91 12.74 4.63
CA GLU A 223 26.05 11.85 3.82
C GLU A 223 25.01 11.14 4.69
N LEU A 224 25.36 10.77 5.94
CA LEU A 224 24.42 10.11 6.84
C LEU A 224 23.23 11.02 7.19
N GLN A 225 23.42 12.34 7.24
CA GLN A 225 22.32 13.27 7.50
C GLN A 225 21.29 13.29 6.35
N THR A 226 21.75 13.24 5.11
CA THR A 226 20.88 13.24 3.94
C THR A 226 20.15 11.90 3.80
N ILE A 227 20.87 10.79 4.04
CA ILE A 227 20.32 9.44 4.11
C ILE A 227 19.20 9.36 5.16
N ILE A 228 19.47 9.74 6.40
CA ILE A 228 18.46 9.71 7.48
C ILE A 228 17.23 10.54 7.12
N ASN A 229 17.41 11.74 6.53
CA ASN A 229 16.28 12.58 6.15
C ASN A 229 15.45 12.01 5.00
N LYS A 230 16.07 11.40 3.99
CA LYS A 230 15.37 10.72 2.90
C LYS A 230 14.54 9.55 3.42
N ILE A 231 15.10 8.79 4.36
CA ILE A 231 14.39 7.69 5.02
C ILE A 231 13.22 8.24 5.84
N MET A 232 13.46 9.25 6.70
CA MET A 232 12.40 9.86 7.51
C MET A 232 11.25 10.41 6.67
N ALA A 233 11.52 10.91 5.46
CA ALA A 233 10.50 11.45 4.57
C ALA A 233 9.54 10.38 3.98
N ILE A 234 9.95 9.11 3.96
CA ILE A 234 9.11 8.02 3.45
C ILE A 234 8.41 7.22 4.55
N ILE A 235 8.84 7.36 5.81
CA ILE A 235 8.17 6.73 6.95
C ILE A 235 6.73 7.27 7.02
N PRO A 236 5.69 6.41 6.98
CA PRO A 236 4.31 6.84 7.09
C PRO A 236 4.08 7.68 8.35
N PRO A 237 3.36 8.81 8.26
CA PRO A 237 3.11 9.68 9.40
C PRO A 237 2.48 8.96 10.60
N PHE A 238 1.65 7.94 10.37
CA PHE A 238 1.03 7.16 11.46
C PHE A 238 2.05 6.36 12.27
N GLU A 239 3.14 5.86 11.68
CA GLU A 239 4.21 5.14 12.40
C GLU A 239 5.03 6.10 13.27
N LEU A 240 5.40 7.28 12.73
CA LEU A 240 6.07 8.32 13.53
C LEU A 240 5.18 8.81 14.68
N ASN A 241 3.88 9.01 14.41
CA ASN A 241 2.90 9.43 15.41
C ASN A 241 2.62 8.32 16.45
N LYS A 242 2.75 7.04 16.09
CA LYS A 242 2.64 5.90 17.00
C LYS A 242 3.79 5.88 18.01
N ILE A 243 5.03 6.13 17.58
CA ILE A 243 6.18 6.24 18.48
C ILE A 243 5.98 7.41 19.46
N GLN A 244 5.54 8.56 18.96
CA GLN A 244 5.19 9.70 19.79
C GLN A 244 4.07 9.33 20.78
N ARG A 245 3.00 8.64 20.35
CA ARG A 245 1.92 8.14 21.23
C ARG A 245 2.41 7.15 22.31
N THR A 246 3.32 6.22 22.01
CA THR A 246 3.84 5.23 22.99
C THR A 246 4.61 5.92 24.12
N VAL A 247 5.35 6.98 23.81
CA VAL A 247 6.13 7.76 24.78
C VAL A 247 5.28 8.81 25.52
N TYR A 248 4.32 9.45 24.84
CA TYR A 248 3.36 10.35 25.50
C TYR A 248 2.28 9.61 26.31
N LYS A 249 2.02 8.31 26.03
CA LYS A 249 1.25 7.42 26.92
C LYS A 249 1.92 7.32 28.30
N LYS A 250 3.26 7.35 28.39
CA LYS A 250 3.99 7.28 29.68
C LYS A 250 4.32 8.65 30.29
N SER A 251 4.47 9.73 29.52
CA SER A 251 4.48 11.10 30.10
C SER A 251 3.15 11.45 30.79
N ASN A 252 2.04 10.86 30.33
CA ASN A 252 0.76 10.87 31.02
C ASN A 252 0.56 9.71 32.00
N ASN A 253 1.52 8.82 32.25
CA ASN A 253 1.43 7.84 33.34
C ASN A 253 1.67 8.45 34.74
N ALA A 254 1.92 9.76 34.82
CA ALA A 254 1.59 10.54 36.01
C ALA A 254 0.06 10.62 36.28
N LEU A 255 -0.79 10.12 35.37
CA LEU A 255 -2.24 9.97 35.54
C LEU A 255 -2.69 8.54 35.91
N GLN A 256 -1.78 7.57 36.04
CA GLN A 256 -2.09 6.22 36.58
C GLN A 256 -2.33 6.20 38.10
N LYS A 257 -2.67 7.35 38.70
CA LYS A 257 -3.24 7.44 40.05
C LYS A 257 -4.55 8.22 40.13
N ASN A 258 -5.24 8.47 39.02
CA ASN A 258 -6.64 8.90 39.08
C ASN A 258 -7.56 7.68 38.93
N LYS A 259 -7.61 6.85 39.98
CA LYS A 259 -8.59 5.76 40.09
C LYS A 259 -9.98 6.32 39.78
N LEU A 260 -10.64 5.76 38.76
CA LEU A 260 -12.05 6.04 38.50
C LEU A 260 -12.84 5.59 39.74
N PHE A 261 -13.62 6.49 40.33
CA PHE A 261 -14.42 6.15 41.50
C PHE A 261 -15.62 5.30 41.06
N LEU A 262 -15.47 3.98 41.21
CA LEU A 262 -16.54 3.01 41.04
C LEU A 262 -17.17 2.69 42.40
N THR A 263 -18.50 2.56 42.43
CA THR A 263 -19.24 2.15 43.62
C THR A 263 -18.88 0.71 44.01
N LYS A 264 -19.21 0.30 45.24
CA LYS A 264 -19.02 -1.10 45.67
C LYS A 264 -19.78 -2.06 44.74
N GLU A 265 -21.01 -1.70 44.37
CA GLU A 265 -21.85 -2.44 43.44
C GLU A 265 -21.20 -2.57 42.04
N GLU A 266 -20.68 -1.49 41.47
CA GLU A 266 -20.01 -1.51 40.16
C GLU A 266 -18.74 -2.37 40.18
N LYS A 267 -17.96 -2.32 41.26
CA LYS A 267 -16.77 -3.17 41.41
C LYS A 267 -17.11 -4.65 41.53
N LEU A 268 -18.18 -4.97 42.26
CA LEU A 268 -18.69 -6.34 42.35
C LEU A 268 -19.23 -6.80 40.99
N TRP A 269 -19.90 -5.91 40.27
CA TRP A 269 -20.42 -6.20 38.94
C TRP A 269 -19.29 -6.54 37.96
N ILE A 270 -18.20 -5.77 37.94
CA ILE A 270 -17.02 -6.06 37.10
C ILE A 270 -16.41 -7.42 37.45
N LYS A 271 -16.30 -7.75 38.74
CA LYS A 271 -15.80 -9.06 39.18
C LYS A 271 -16.71 -10.21 38.74
N LYS A 272 -18.03 -10.01 38.73
CA LYS A 272 -19.01 -11.01 38.30
C LYS A 272 -19.07 -11.18 36.77
N HIS A 273 -18.63 -10.17 36.02
CA HIS A 273 -18.63 -10.17 34.55
C HIS A 273 -17.21 -9.92 34.04
N PRO A 274 -16.33 -10.94 34.14
CA PRO A 274 -14.91 -10.78 33.82
C PRO A 274 -14.64 -10.52 32.34
N ILE A 275 -15.60 -10.82 31.47
CA ILE A 275 -15.54 -10.59 30.02
C ILE A 275 -16.87 -10.00 29.57
N ILE A 276 -16.81 -8.92 28.80
CA ILE A 276 -17.97 -8.29 28.16
C ILE A 276 -17.89 -8.57 26.67
N THR A 277 -18.88 -9.25 26.11
CA THR A 277 -18.94 -9.56 24.68
C THR A 277 -19.42 -8.33 23.91
N VAL A 278 -18.57 -7.77 23.06
CA VAL A 278 -18.85 -6.59 22.26
C VAL A 278 -19.06 -7.00 20.80
N GLY A 279 -20.19 -6.64 20.22
CA GLY A 279 -20.41 -6.80 18.77
C GLY A 279 -19.76 -5.66 18.00
N GLY A 280 -18.69 -5.95 17.26
CA GLY A 280 -18.00 -4.99 16.40
C GLY A 280 -18.46 -5.11 14.95
N GLU A 281 -18.81 -3.99 14.33
CA GLU A 281 -19.23 -3.94 12.93
C GLU A 281 -18.07 -4.27 11.96
N LYS A 282 -18.41 -4.80 10.78
CA LYS A 282 -17.41 -5.18 9.76
C LYS A 282 -16.97 -3.99 8.91
N ASP A 283 -17.89 -3.11 8.52
CA ASP A 283 -17.70 -2.19 7.40
C ASP A 283 -18.05 -0.72 7.70
N TRP A 284 -18.23 -0.33 8.96
CA TRP A 284 -18.58 1.05 9.34
C TRP A 284 -17.38 1.92 9.71
N ALA A 285 -16.39 1.91 8.82
CA ALA A 285 -15.20 2.74 8.96
C ALA A 285 -15.54 4.24 8.79
N PRO A 286 -14.85 5.16 9.49
CA PRO A 286 -13.75 4.93 10.43
C PRO A 286 -14.22 4.71 11.88
N PHE A 287 -15.51 4.50 12.13
CA PHE A 287 -16.07 4.40 13.48
C PHE A 287 -15.88 3.03 14.10
N ASP A 288 -16.32 1.98 13.40
CA ASP A 288 -16.39 0.60 13.90
C ASP A 288 -16.25 -0.36 12.72
N PHE A 289 -15.09 -0.97 12.52
CA PHE A 289 -14.85 -1.79 11.33
C PHE A 289 -13.75 -2.84 11.53
N VAL A 290 -13.64 -3.74 10.56
CA VAL A 290 -12.53 -4.69 10.45
C VAL A 290 -11.65 -4.26 9.28
N ASP A 291 -10.34 -4.10 9.53
CA ASP A 291 -9.39 -3.73 8.49
C ASP A 291 -9.11 -4.89 7.52
N GLU A 292 -8.32 -4.62 6.49
CA GLU A 292 -7.95 -5.59 5.44
C GLU A 292 -7.16 -6.79 5.98
N ASN A 293 -6.57 -6.67 7.17
CA ASN A 293 -5.86 -7.77 7.84
C ASN A 293 -6.78 -8.57 8.77
N GLY A 294 -8.10 -8.38 8.69
CA GLY A 294 -9.08 -9.03 9.56
C GLY A 294 -9.07 -8.51 11.00
N LYS A 295 -8.41 -7.38 11.28
CA LYS A 295 -8.29 -6.83 12.63
C LYS A 295 -9.36 -5.78 12.90
N TYR A 296 -10.08 -5.97 14.00
CA TYR A 296 -11.03 -4.97 14.50
C TYR A 296 -10.33 -3.66 14.85
N ASN A 297 -10.86 -2.56 14.31
CA ASN A 297 -10.31 -1.21 14.37
C ASN A 297 -11.43 -0.16 14.30
N GLY A 298 -11.05 1.09 14.53
CA GLY A 298 -11.96 2.24 14.46
C GLY A 298 -11.93 3.11 15.71
N LEU A 299 -12.63 4.23 15.61
CA LEU A 299 -12.78 5.19 16.69
C LEU A 299 -13.39 4.54 17.94
N SER A 300 -14.38 3.66 17.78
CA SER A 300 -15.04 2.92 18.86
C SER A 300 -14.04 2.08 19.67
N LYS A 301 -13.11 1.39 18.99
CA LYS A 301 -12.04 0.60 19.62
C LYS A 301 -11.12 1.46 20.49
N ASP A 302 -10.68 2.61 20.00
CA ASP A 302 -9.82 3.51 20.78
C ASP A 302 -10.52 3.99 22.07
N TYR A 303 -11.84 4.18 22.01
CA TYR A 303 -12.65 4.45 23.20
C TYR A 303 -12.77 3.23 24.12
N LEU A 304 -12.97 2.01 23.59
CA LEU A 304 -12.98 0.78 24.39
C LEU A 304 -11.65 0.57 25.13
N ASP A 305 -10.50 0.79 24.47
CA ASP A 305 -9.17 0.68 25.06
C ASP A 305 -8.99 1.68 26.22
N ALA A 306 -9.45 2.92 26.02
CA ALA A 306 -9.43 3.95 27.06
C ALA A 306 -10.35 3.61 28.24
N ILE A 307 -11.54 3.08 27.97
CA ILE A 307 -12.50 2.65 28.98
C ILE A 307 -11.96 1.46 29.77
N SER A 308 -11.41 0.45 29.11
CA SER A 308 -10.78 -0.72 29.72
C SER A 308 -9.66 -0.27 30.68
N SER A 309 -8.79 0.63 30.21
CA SER A 309 -7.70 1.19 31.02
C SER A 309 -8.19 1.96 32.27
N LEU A 310 -9.36 2.59 32.22
CA LEU A 310 -9.92 3.38 33.33
C LEU A 310 -10.76 2.54 34.31
N THR A 311 -11.37 1.46 33.85
CA THR A 311 -12.39 0.70 34.59
C THR A 311 -11.91 -0.68 35.02
N GLY A 312 -10.98 -1.28 34.29
CA GLY A 312 -10.60 -2.68 34.42
C GLY A 312 -11.56 -3.66 33.73
N LEU A 313 -12.53 -3.17 32.95
CA LEU A 313 -13.37 -4.02 32.10
C LEU A 313 -12.52 -4.69 31.02
N ASN A 314 -12.81 -5.96 30.74
CA ASN A 314 -12.23 -6.69 29.63
C ASN A 314 -13.28 -6.87 28.53
N PHE A 315 -12.94 -6.49 27.31
CA PHE A 315 -13.83 -6.54 26.16
C PHE A 315 -13.37 -7.64 25.20
N GLU A 316 -14.25 -8.59 24.90
CA GLU A 316 -14.06 -9.59 23.85
C GLU A 316 -14.86 -9.15 22.63
N ILE A 317 -14.17 -8.85 21.53
CA ILE A 317 -14.82 -8.34 20.31
C ILE A 317 -15.23 -9.51 19.41
N LYS A 318 -16.51 -9.57 19.04
CA LYS A 318 -17.05 -10.49 18.04
C LYS A 318 -17.44 -9.71 16.78
N THR A 319 -16.77 -10.00 15.68
CA THR A 319 -16.99 -9.38 14.36
C THR A 319 -17.63 -10.37 13.39
N GLY A 320 -17.94 -9.93 12.16
CA GLY A 320 -18.41 -10.80 11.06
C GLY A 320 -19.92 -10.84 10.83
N LYS A 321 -20.71 -10.11 11.64
CA LYS A 321 -22.15 -9.88 11.42
C LYS A 321 -22.36 -8.50 10.78
N THR A 322 -23.37 -8.36 9.94
CA THR A 322 -23.88 -7.07 9.44
C THR A 322 -24.54 -6.26 10.55
N TRP A 323 -24.73 -4.96 10.34
CA TRP A 323 -25.39 -4.08 11.32
C TRP A 323 -26.75 -4.57 11.81
N ASN A 324 -27.58 -5.09 10.88
CA ASN A 324 -28.90 -5.60 11.24
C ASN A 324 -28.79 -6.87 12.10
N GLU A 325 -27.84 -7.75 11.79
CA GLU A 325 -27.57 -8.96 12.57
C GLU A 325 -26.98 -8.62 13.94
N LEU A 326 -26.10 -7.62 14.06
CA LEU A 326 -25.58 -7.14 15.34
C LEU A 326 -26.68 -6.56 16.21
N LEU A 327 -27.60 -5.78 15.63
CA LEU A 327 -28.73 -5.22 16.37
C LEU A 327 -29.69 -6.32 16.85
N LEU A 328 -29.93 -7.35 16.03
CA LEU A 328 -30.71 -8.53 16.42
C LEU A 328 -30.00 -9.34 17.51
N ALA A 329 -28.69 -9.56 17.38
CA ALA A 329 -27.87 -10.24 18.38
C ALA A 329 -27.90 -9.51 19.73
N LEU A 330 -27.85 -8.18 19.72
CA LEU A 330 -27.98 -7.35 20.93
C LEU A 330 -29.38 -7.45 21.54
N LYS A 331 -30.43 -7.40 20.70
CA LYS A 331 -31.83 -7.51 21.14
C LYS A 331 -32.13 -8.90 21.73
N ASN A 332 -31.52 -9.94 21.19
CA ASN A 332 -31.66 -11.33 21.63
C ASN A 332 -30.62 -11.72 22.70
N SER A 333 -29.87 -10.76 23.25
CA SER A 333 -28.88 -10.97 24.31
C SER A 333 -27.74 -11.95 23.97
N GLN A 334 -27.43 -12.14 22.68
CA GLN A 334 -26.30 -12.93 22.20
C GLN A 334 -24.95 -12.18 22.32
N ILE A 335 -25.01 -10.86 22.42
CA ILE A 335 -23.88 -9.97 22.74
C ILE A 335 -24.28 -9.03 23.88
N ASP A 336 -23.32 -8.54 24.63
CA ASP A 336 -23.59 -7.71 25.81
C ASP A 336 -23.69 -6.22 25.48
N MET A 337 -22.95 -5.77 24.47
CA MET A 337 -22.98 -4.38 24.01
C MET A 337 -22.52 -4.21 22.56
N VAL A 338 -22.87 -3.06 21.99
CA VAL A 338 -22.27 -2.53 20.76
C VAL A 338 -21.52 -1.23 21.09
N PRO A 339 -20.34 -1.00 20.50
CA PRO A 339 -19.47 0.09 20.88
C PRO A 339 -19.73 1.37 20.07
N ALA A 340 -20.51 1.29 19.00
CA ALA A 340 -20.95 2.42 18.20
C ALA A 340 -22.41 2.22 17.78
N ILE A 341 -23.27 3.19 18.12
CA ILE A 341 -24.67 3.19 17.71
C ILE A 341 -25.26 4.61 17.76
N TYR A 342 -26.06 4.97 16.77
CA TYR A 342 -26.86 6.19 16.82
C TYR A 342 -28.07 6.03 17.73
N TYR A 343 -28.30 7.06 18.55
CA TYR A 343 -29.47 7.11 19.43
C TYR A 343 -30.77 7.09 18.62
N SER A 344 -31.76 6.31 19.09
CA SER A 344 -33.14 6.44 18.63
C SER A 344 -34.10 6.05 19.75
N LYS A 345 -35.26 6.74 19.79
CA LYS A 345 -36.32 6.49 20.77
C LYS A 345 -36.90 5.07 20.67
N LYS A 346 -36.88 4.47 19.46
CA LYS A 346 -37.29 3.08 19.23
C LYS A 346 -36.33 2.08 19.88
N ARG A 347 -35.01 2.32 19.76
CA ARG A 347 -33.97 1.44 20.32
C ARG A 347 -33.88 1.54 21.85
N GLU A 348 -34.12 2.71 22.41
CA GLU A 348 -34.10 2.92 23.88
C GLU A 348 -35.05 1.98 24.65
N LYS A 349 -36.11 1.49 23.99
CA LYS A 349 -37.03 0.50 24.55
C LYS A 349 -36.34 -0.82 24.91
N PHE A 350 -35.29 -1.22 24.19
CA PHE A 350 -34.64 -2.53 24.35
C PHE A 350 -33.12 -2.49 24.58
N VAL A 351 -32.49 -1.30 24.61
CA VAL A 351 -31.07 -1.14 25.01
C VAL A 351 -30.91 -0.06 26.08
N ASN A 352 -29.73 -0.02 26.71
CA ASN A 352 -29.30 1.09 27.56
C ASN A 352 -28.18 1.88 26.85
N PHE A 353 -28.46 3.13 26.51
CA PHE A 353 -27.47 4.03 25.90
C PHE A 353 -26.54 4.66 26.94
N THR A 354 -25.28 4.84 26.58
CA THR A 354 -24.35 5.70 27.31
C THR A 354 -24.60 7.17 26.98
N SER A 355 -23.85 8.08 27.61
CA SER A 355 -23.70 9.44 27.11
C SER A 355 -23.02 9.42 25.73
N SER A 356 -23.36 10.41 24.91
CA SER A 356 -22.74 10.59 23.60
C SER A 356 -21.24 10.88 23.76
N TYR A 357 -20.41 10.20 22.97
CA TYR A 357 -18.97 10.42 22.95
C TYR A 357 -18.50 11.10 21.66
N LEU A 358 -19.37 11.23 20.66
CA LEU A 358 -19.10 11.93 19.41
C LEU A 358 -20.43 12.45 18.81
N SER A 359 -20.40 13.63 18.20
CA SER A 359 -21.56 14.24 17.53
C SER A 359 -21.16 14.62 16.11
N ILE A 360 -21.92 14.17 15.12
CA ILE A 360 -21.63 14.34 13.70
C ILE A 360 -22.89 14.84 12.99
N SER A 361 -22.71 15.61 11.92
CA SER A 361 -23.83 16.07 11.08
C SER A 361 -23.81 15.32 9.74
N ASP A 362 -24.99 15.07 9.21
CA ASP A 362 -25.12 14.51 7.86
C ASP A 362 -24.96 15.59 6.80
N TYR A 363 -24.43 15.17 5.67
CA TYR A 363 -24.27 15.97 4.47
C TYR A 363 -25.12 15.38 3.35
N TYR A 364 -25.53 16.23 2.41
CA TYR A 364 -25.97 15.72 1.12
C TYR A 364 -24.73 15.38 0.29
N ILE A 365 -24.66 14.15 -0.19
CA ILE A 365 -23.61 13.67 -1.09
C ILE A 365 -24.26 13.54 -2.46
N THR A 366 -23.64 14.16 -3.47
CA THR A 366 -24.19 14.27 -4.82
C THR A 366 -23.08 14.14 -5.85
N LYS A 367 -23.41 13.97 -7.13
CA LYS A 367 -22.42 14.15 -8.21
C LYS A 367 -21.77 15.55 -8.14
N SER A 368 -20.51 15.68 -8.54
CA SER A 368 -19.74 16.92 -8.44
C SER A 368 -20.38 18.10 -9.18
N ASN A 369 -21.09 17.82 -10.28
CA ASN A 369 -21.82 18.82 -11.07
C ASN A 369 -23.22 19.16 -10.53
N TYR A 370 -23.71 18.46 -9.49
CA TYR A 370 -25.05 18.70 -8.98
C TYR A 370 -25.16 20.06 -8.27
N PRO A 371 -26.22 20.85 -8.46
CA PRO A 371 -26.36 22.16 -7.81
C PRO A 371 -26.31 22.10 -6.28
N ARG A 372 -26.08 23.24 -5.65
CA ARG A 372 -26.12 23.35 -4.18
C ARG A 372 -27.52 23.01 -3.66
N ILE A 373 -27.61 22.18 -2.63
CA ILE A 373 -28.85 21.81 -1.94
C ILE A 373 -28.94 22.64 -0.65
N ASP A 374 -29.81 23.65 -0.61
CA ASP A 374 -30.00 24.47 0.58
C ASP A 374 -31.15 23.99 1.48
N SER A 375 -32.06 23.17 0.95
CA SER A 375 -33.22 22.60 1.66
C SER A 375 -33.52 21.19 1.17
N ILE A 376 -33.90 20.29 2.08
CA ILE A 376 -34.32 18.92 1.75
C ILE A 376 -35.56 18.87 0.85
N THR A 377 -36.37 19.94 0.85
CA THR A 377 -37.56 20.04 -0.01
C THR A 377 -37.22 20.07 -1.50
N SER A 378 -36.00 20.45 -1.89
CA SER A 378 -35.56 20.38 -3.29
C SER A 378 -35.37 18.94 -3.80
N LEU A 379 -35.37 17.95 -2.90
CA LEU A 379 -35.30 16.53 -3.21
C LEU A 379 -36.69 15.88 -3.35
N TYR A 380 -37.78 16.63 -3.17
CA TYR A 380 -39.13 16.08 -3.34
C TYR A 380 -39.37 15.68 -4.80
N GLY A 381 -39.92 14.47 -4.99
CA GLY A 381 -40.09 13.85 -6.30
C GLY A 381 -38.80 13.33 -6.94
N LYS A 382 -37.67 13.33 -6.22
CA LYS A 382 -36.39 12.81 -6.69
C LYS A 382 -36.03 11.50 -6.00
N THR A 383 -35.20 10.69 -6.66
CA THR A 383 -34.66 9.44 -6.11
C THR A 383 -33.44 9.72 -5.23
N VAL A 384 -33.56 9.39 -3.94
CA VAL A 384 -32.51 9.52 -2.93
C VAL A 384 -32.17 8.12 -2.44
N VAL A 385 -30.89 7.76 -2.43
CA VAL A 385 -30.46 6.45 -1.93
C VAL A 385 -30.44 6.45 -0.40
N ALA A 386 -30.82 5.33 0.22
CA ALA A 386 -30.88 5.16 1.66
C ALA A 386 -30.50 3.73 2.06
N ILE A 387 -29.72 3.56 3.14
CA ILE A 387 -29.28 2.22 3.58
C ILE A 387 -30.34 1.61 4.50
N LYS A 388 -30.69 0.34 4.28
CA LYS A 388 -31.67 -0.39 5.10
C LYS A 388 -31.24 -0.44 6.57
N GLY A 389 -32.14 -0.09 7.48
CA GLY A 389 -31.91 -0.13 8.93
C GLY A 389 -31.21 1.09 9.54
N TYR A 390 -30.76 2.05 8.72
CA TYR A 390 -30.17 3.30 9.20
C TYR A 390 -31.25 4.24 9.76
N GLU A 391 -30.84 5.09 10.71
CA GLU A 391 -31.76 6.06 11.35
C GLU A 391 -32.25 7.11 10.33
N VAL A 392 -31.36 7.56 9.43
CA VAL A 392 -31.70 8.51 8.36
C VAL A 392 -32.80 7.98 7.44
N THR A 393 -32.80 6.67 7.15
CA THR A 393 -33.80 6.01 6.31
C THR A 393 -35.17 6.04 6.98
N SER A 394 -35.23 5.81 8.28
CA SER A 394 -36.49 5.91 9.06
C SER A 394 -37.00 7.36 9.08
N TRP A 395 -36.09 8.31 9.31
CA TRP A 395 -36.42 9.73 9.31
C TRP A 395 -36.93 10.24 7.95
N LEU A 396 -36.31 9.82 6.84
CA LEU A 396 -36.76 10.16 5.48
C LEU A 396 -38.18 9.63 5.21
N LYS A 397 -38.46 8.37 5.57
CA LYS A 397 -39.80 7.76 5.43
C LYS A 397 -40.87 8.49 6.25
N GLU A 398 -40.55 8.86 7.48
CA GLU A 398 -41.53 9.48 8.41
C GLU A 398 -41.75 10.97 8.15
N LYS A 399 -40.68 11.73 7.82
CA LYS A 399 -40.73 13.20 7.74
C LYS A 399 -40.73 13.75 6.33
N HIS A 400 -40.26 12.97 5.35
CA HIS A 400 -40.13 13.40 3.96
C HIS A 400 -40.67 12.34 2.97
N PRO A 401 -41.95 11.89 3.12
CA PRO A 401 -42.52 10.81 2.30
C PRO A 401 -42.66 11.16 0.80
N LYS A 402 -42.46 12.43 0.43
CA LYS A 402 -42.46 12.89 -0.97
C LYS A 402 -41.13 12.61 -1.70
N ILE A 403 -40.12 12.08 -1.00
CA ILE A 403 -38.84 11.66 -1.59
C ILE A 403 -38.96 10.18 -1.98
N SER A 404 -38.57 9.83 -3.21
CA SER A 404 -38.49 8.43 -3.63
C SER A 404 -37.20 7.81 -3.09
N LEU A 405 -37.29 6.73 -2.33
CA LEU A 405 -36.13 6.10 -1.69
C LEU A 405 -35.67 4.87 -2.47
N LEU A 406 -34.39 4.86 -2.87
CA LEU A 406 -33.70 3.66 -3.35
C LEU A 406 -33.02 2.99 -2.14
N GLU A 407 -33.56 1.86 -1.67
CA GLU A 407 -33.06 1.18 -0.48
C GLU A 407 -31.98 0.13 -0.80
N VAL A 408 -30.75 0.39 -0.36
CA VAL A 408 -29.57 -0.47 -0.56
C VAL A 408 -29.09 -1.13 0.74
N SER A 409 -28.19 -2.09 0.65
CA SER A 409 -27.78 -2.93 1.78
C SER A 409 -26.58 -2.39 2.55
N ASN A 410 -25.67 -1.65 1.89
CA ASN A 410 -24.44 -1.14 2.50
C ASN A 410 -24.04 0.25 1.94
N LEU A 411 -23.01 0.83 2.55
CA LEU A 411 -22.49 2.17 2.20
C LEU A 411 -21.88 2.23 0.80
N LEU A 412 -21.23 1.15 0.34
CA LEU A 412 -20.59 1.11 -0.97
C LEU A 412 -21.64 1.15 -2.09
N GLU A 413 -22.67 0.32 -2.00
CA GLU A 413 -23.81 0.32 -2.94
C GLU A 413 -24.48 1.71 -3.01
N ALA A 414 -24.59 2.40 -1.86
CA ALA A 414 -25.17 3.74 -1.84
C ALA A 414 -24.34 4.74 -2.67
N LEU A 415 -23.02 4.74 -2.48
CA LEU A 415 -22.11 5.62 -3.22
C LEU A 415 -22.03 5.26 -4.71
N GLN A 416 -22.05 3.96 -5.05
CA GLN A 416 -22.08 3.49 -6.43
C GLN A 416 -23.35 3.92 -7.18
N SER A 417 -24.52 3.89 -6.52
CA SER A 417 -25.78 4.38 -7.11
C SER A 417 -25.73 5.87 -7.47
N LEU A 418 -24.97 6.66 -6.69
CA LEU A 418 -24.74 8.08 -7.00
C LEU A 418 -23.81 8.23 -8.18
N GLU A 419 -22.77 7.39 -8.30
CA GLU A 419 -21.82 7.42 -9.41
C GLU A 419 -22.49 7.03 -10.73
N SER A 420 -23.25 5.92 -10.74
CA SER A 420 -24.03 5.46 -11.91
C SER A 420 -25.14 6.45 -12.29
N GLY A 421 -25.66 7.21 -11.33
CA GLY A 421 -26.73 8.19 -11.52
C GLY A 421 -28.14 7.64 -11.33
N GLU A 422 -28.26 6.44 -10.76
CA GLU A 422 -29.53 5.84 -10.32
C GLU A 422 -30.20 6.65 -9.20
N SER A 423 -29.40 7.32 -8.37
CA SER A 423 -29.86 8.27 -7.37
C SER A 423 -29.18 9.62 -7.54
N ILE A 424 -29.84 10.68 -7.07
CA ILE A 424 -29.34 12.06 -7.21
C ILE A 424 -28.62 12.57 -5.95
N ALA A 425 -28.95 11.98 -4.80
CA ALA A 425 -28.42 12.39 -3.50
C ALA A 425 -28.43 11.21 -2.53
N PHE A 426 -27.46 11.22 -1.63
CA PHE A 426 -27.35 10.35 -0.48
C PHE A 426 -27.17 11.21 0.77
N LEU A 427 -27.89 10.90 1.85
CA LEU A 427 -27.74 11.60 3.12
C LEU A 427 -26.98 10.70 4.08
N ASN A 428 -25.75 11.10 4.42
CA ASN A 428 -24.91 10.35 5.33
C ASN A 428 -23.86 11.24 5.99
N ASP A 429 -23.17 10.71 6.99
CA ASP A 429 -22.10 11.42 7.66
C ASP A 429 -20.85 11.56 6.77
N ASN A 430 -20.11 12.66 6.96
CA ASN A 430 -18.90 12.94 6.19
C ASN A 430 -17.78 11.92 6.47
N PRO A 431 -17.39 11.62 7.72
CA PRO A 431 -16.28 10.71 7.98
C PRO A 431 -16.40 9.33 7.33
N SER A 432 -17.55 8.65 7.45
CA SER A 432 -17.74 7.32 6.86
C SER A 432 -17.77 7.38 5.33
N SER A 433 -18.45 8.38 4.78
CA SER A 433 -18.55 8.57 3.34
C SER A 433 -17.20 8.95 2.72
N SER A 434 -16.45 9.85 3.34
CA SER A 434 -15.11 10.25 2.87
C SER A 434 -14.16 9.07 2.92
N TYR A 435 -14.15 8.34 4.04
CA TYR A 435 -13.34 7.13 4.16
C TYR A 435 -13.68 6.11 3.06
N SER A 436 -14.97 5.87 2.80
CA SER A 436 -15.41 4.91 1.78
C SER A 436 -15.12 5.39 0.35
N ILE A 437 -15.32 6.68 0.06
CA ILE A 437 -14.97 7.30 -1.23
C ILE A 437 -13.46 7.19 -1.47
N GLU A 438 -12.64 7.49 -0.48
CA GLU A 438 -11.17 7.41 -0.56
C GLU A 438 -10.72 5.96 -0.73
N LYS A 439 -11.17 5.05 0.14
CA LYS A 439 -10.79 3.63 0.12
C LYS A 439 -11.15 2.95 -1.21
N ASN A 440 -12.34 3.23 -1.73
CA ASN A 440 -12.83 2.59 -2.95
C ASN A 440 -12.49 3.38 -4.23
N PHE A 441 -11.78 4.50 -4.12
CA PHE A 441 -11.42 5.39 -5.22
C PHE A 441 -12.62 5.87 -6.04
N ILE A 442 -13.76 6.09 -5.39
CA ILE A 442 -14.99 6.56 -6.05
C ILE A 442 -14.78 8.02 -6.47
N SER A 443 -15.12 8.34 -7.72
CA SER A 443 -14.86 9.65 -8.31
C SER A 443 -16.14 10.38 -8.69
N GLY A 444 -16.06 11.69 -8.90
CA GLY A 444 -17.20 12.48 -9.38
C GLY A 444 -18.31 12.71 -8.35
N LEU A 445 -18.04 12.50 -7.06
CA LEU A 445 -18.93 12.83 -5.94
C LEU A 445 -18.39 14.02 -5.15
N LYS A 446 -19.29 14.81 -4.54
CA LYS A 446 -18.96 15.90 -3.62
C LYS A 446 -19.86 15.89 -2.39
N PHE A 447 -19.34 16.47 -1.32
CA PHE A 447 -20.15 16.88 -0.17
C PHE A 447 -20.76 18.24 -0.48
N ASN A 448 -22.09 18.29 -0.54
CA ASN A 448 -22.86 19.50 -0.74
C ASN A 448 -23.00 20.23 0.63
N ASN A 449 -24.16 20.79 0.97
CA ASN A 449 -24.37 21.33 2.31
C ASN A 449 -24.63 20.24 3.37
N VAL A 450 -24.44 20.64 4.64
CA VAL A 450 -24.99 19.95 5.82
C VAL A 450 -26.52 19.91 5.74
N VAL A 451 -27.13 18.79 6.12
CA VAL A 451 -28.58 18.62 6.21
C VAL A 451 -29.12 19.48 7.36
N LYS A 452 -29.67 20.66 7.00
CA LYS A 452 -30.32 21.57 7.95
C LYS A 452 -31.63 20.96 8.46
N ASN A 453 -31.99 21.25 9.72
CA ASN A 453 -33.20 20.77 10.41
C ASN A 453 -33.23 19.29 10.84
N ARG A 454 -32.07 18.62 10.84
CA ARG A 454 -31.88 17.34 11.53
C ARG A 454 -30.95 17.53 12.72
N ARG A 455 -31.29 16.91 13.85
CA ARG A 455 -30.41 16.94 15.03
C ARG A 455 -29.09 16.24 14.69
N PRO A 456 -27.94 16.77 15.11
CA PRO A 456 -26.67 16.07 14.94
C PRO A 456 -26.75 14.64 15.48
N LEU A 457 -26.27 13.70 14.69
CA LEU A 457 -26.16 12.31 15.04
C LEU A 457 -25.18 12.17 16.20
N SER A 458 -25.71 11.78 17.35
CA SER A 458 -24.91 11.47 18.52
C SER A 458 -24.57 9.99 18.51
N LEU A 459 -23.28 9.69 18.57
CA LEU A 459 -22.75 8.33 18.65
C LEU A 459 -22.61 7.93 20.12
N HIS A 460 -23.22 6.80 20.45
CA HIS A 460 -23.28 6.23 21.79
C HIS A 460 -22.74 4.80 21.79
N MET A 461 -22.44 4.28 22.98
CA MET A 461 -22.35 2.84 23.20
C MET A 461 -23.72 2.38 23.72
N ALA A 462 -24.09 1.13 23.46
CA ALA A 462 -25.31 0.56 23.99
C ALA A 462 -25.09 -0.84 24.55
N SER A 463 -25.50 -1.07 25.79
CA SER A 463 -25.56 -2.41 26.38
C SER A 463 -26.97 -2.99 26.28
N LYS A 464 -27.07 -4.32 26.40
CA LYS A 464 -28.36 -5.00 26.55
C LYS A 464 -29.12 -4.48 27.78
N LYS A 465 -30.45 -4.61 27.76
CA LYS A 465 -31.34 -3.90 28.68
C LYS A 465 -31.10 -4.25 30.16
N GLU A 466 -30.66 -5.47 30.42
CA GLU A 466 -30.36 -5.99 31.76
C GLU A 466 -29.08 -5.39 32.33
N TYR A 467 -28.14 -4.95 31.48
CA TYR A 467 -26.81 -4.47 31.88
C TYR A 467 -26.79 -2.95 32.08
N LYS A 468 -27.68 -2.45 32.95
CA LYS A 468 -27.75 -1.03 33.29
C LYS A 468 -26.49 -0.54 34.03
N ILE A 469 -25.92 -1.38 34.90
CA ILE A 469 -24.68 -1.08 35.64
C ILE A 469 -23.47 -0.94 34.69
N LEU A 470 -23.43 -1.71 33.59
CA LEU A 470 -22.39 -1.54 32.58
C LEU A 470 -22.41 -0.14 31.97
N SER A 471 -23.59 0.38 31.62
CA SER A 471 -23.73 1.73 31.08
C SER A 471 -23.30 2.80 32.09
N THR A 472 -23.54 2.62 33.39
CA THR A 472 -23.10 3.58 34.42
C THR A 472 -21.58 3.60 34.57
N ILE A 473 -20.93 2.43 34.53
CA ILE A 473 -19.47 2.30 34.55
C ILE A 473 -18.85 3.00 33.33
N ILE A 474 -19.36 2.70 32.13
CA ILE A 474 -18.88 3.30 30.88
C ILE A 474 -19.08 4.82 30.89
N ASN A 475 -20.23 5.31 31.37
CA ASN A 475 -20.49 6.76 31.48
C ASN A 475 -19.48 7.48 32.38
N LYS A 476 -19.10 6.86 33.50
CA LYS A 476 -18.06 7.40 34.38
C LYS A 476 -16.71 7.47 33.66
N ALA A 477 -16.36 6.45 32.89
CA ALA A 477 -15.14 6.44 32.09
C ALA A 477 -15.18 7.51 30.97
N LEU A 478 -16.26 7.59 30.19
CA LEU A 478 -16.46 8.59 29.12
C LEU A 478 -16.43 10.04 29.64
N LYS A 479 -16.87 10.27 30.88
CA LYS A 479 -16.78 11.56 31.56
C LYS A 479 -15.35 11.89 32.01
N LYS A 480 -14.54 10.87 32.30
CA LYS A 480 -13.14 11.03 32.72
C LYS A 480 -12.20 11.30 31.53
N ILE A 481 -12.53 10.80 30.34
CA ILE A 481 -11.78 11.09 29.10
C ILE A 481 -11.94 12.58 28.77
N THR A 482 -10.83 13.32 28.73
CA THR A 482 -10.82 14.78 28.56
C THR A 482 -11.15 15.19 27.12
N LYS A 483 -11.58 16.45 26.92
CA LYS A 483 -11.85 17.00 25.58
C LYS A 483 -10.64 16.93 24.64
N GLU A 484 -9.43 17.10 25.19
CA GLU A 484 -8.18 16.95 24.44
C GLU A 484 -7.96 15.50 23.99
N GLN A 485 -8.15 14.53 24.89
CA GLN A 485 -8.06 13.11 24.54
C GLN A 485 -9.09 12.71 23.49
N LYS A 486 -10.34 13.19 23.61
CA LYS A 486 -11.38 12.96 22.60
C LYS A 486 -10.99 13.53 21.23
N ARG A 487 -10.40 14.74 21.20
CA ARG A 487 -9.88 15.35 19.96
C ARG A 487 -8.72 14.54 19.36
N THR A 488 -7.80 14.04 20.18
CA THR A 488 -6.67 13.21 19.72
C THR A 488 -7.10 11.85 19.18
N ILE A 489 -8.17 11.25 19.75
CA ILE A 489 -8.77 10.04 19.20
C ILE A 489 -9.46 10.38 17.87
N ALA A 490 -10.26 11.44 17.84
CA ALA A 490 -10.99 11.90 16.66
C ALA A 490 -10.07 12.24 15.46
N SER A 491 -8.98 12.97 15.68
CA SER A 491 -8.05 13.41 14.60
C SER A 491 -7.28 12.27 13.95
N TYR A 492 -7.25 11.08 14.57
CA TYR A 492 -6.61 9.89 14.00
C TYR A 492 -7.52 9.18 12.99
N TRP A 493 -8.83 9.21 13.24
CA TRP A 493 -9.84 8.52 12.43
C TRP A 493 -10.55 9.43 11.44
N MET A 494 -10.48 10.75 11.66
CA MET A 494 -11.16 11.74 10.85
C MET A 494 -10.16 12.82 10.44
N SER A 495 -10.01 13.04 9.13
CA SER A 495 -9.37 14.25 8.61
C SER A 495 -10.08 15.46 9.21
N GLU A 496 -9.33 16.48 9.67
CA GLU A 496 -9.93 17.72 10.18
C GLU A 496 -10.77 18.37 9.08
N VAL A 497 -12.07 18.08 9.07
CA VAL A 497 -13.06 18.93 8.42
C VAL A 497 -13.30 20.09 9.38
N ASN A 498 -12.27 20.93 9.55
CA ASN A 498 -12.53 22.31 9.85
C ASN A 498 -13.36 22.82 8.66
N HIS A 499 -14.48 23.49 8.94
CA HIS A 499 -15.10 24.35 7.94
C HIS A 499 -13.97 25.14 7.27
N ARG A 500 -13.74 24.89 5.97
CA ARG A 500 -12.65 25.52 5.20
C ARG A 500 -12.98 26.99 5.02
N SER A 501 -12.85 27.78 6.09
CA SER A 501 -12.98 29.22 6.03
C SER A 501 -11.59 29.78 5.75
N ILE A 502 -11.39 30.26 4.54
CA ILE A 502 -10.25 31.13 4.25
C ILE A 502 -10.52 32.50 4.88
N GLU A 503 -9.54 33.07 5.56
CA GLU A 503 -9.66 34.42 6.10
C GLU A 503 -9.57 35.44 4.95
N LEU A 504 -10.70 36.08 4.65
CA LEU A 504 -10.82 37.07 3.59
C LEU A 504 -10.67 38.49 4.14
N THR A 505 -9.97 39.34 3.40
CA THR A 505 -9.94 40.78 3.68
C THR A 505 -11.29 41.41 3.31
N LYS A 506 -11.53 42.64 3.77
CA LYS A 506 -12.74 43.39 3.40
C LYS A 506 -12.87 43.57 1.87
N GLN A 507 -11.77 43.84 1.18
CA GLN A 507 -11.73 43.99 -0.28
C GLN A 507 -12.02 42.67 -1.01
N GLU A 508 -11.46 41.56 -0.54
CA GLU A 508 -11.72 40.23 -1.10
C GLU A 508 -13.18 39.80 -0.87
N THR A 509 -13.72 40.09 0.31
CA THR A 509 -15.13 39.80 0.64
C THR A 509 -16.09 40.61 -0.23
N LEU A 510 -15.80 41.90 -0.43
CA LEU A 510 -16.56 42.77 -1.34
C LEU A 510 -16.51 42.26 -2.78
N TRP A 511 -15.33 41.87 -3.27
CA TRP A 511 -15.20 41.30 -4.60
C TRP A 511 -16.00 39.99 -4.75
N LEU A 512 -15.93 39.07 -3.78
CA LEU A 512 -16.69 37.82 -3.80
C LEU A 512 -18.21 38.00 -3.65
N SER A 513 -18.66 39.08 -3.01
CA SER A 513 -20.09 39.38 -2.87
C SER A 513 -20.80 39.55 -4.22
N SER A 514 -20.05 39.93 -5.26
CA SER A 514 -20.55 40.01 -6.65
C SER A 514 -20.75 38.65 -7.32
N LYS A 515 -20.32 37.56 -6.67
CA LYS A 515 -20.32 36.18 -7.17
C LYS A 515 -19.67 36.05 -8.56
N PRO A 516 -18.35 36.33 -8.67
CA PRO A 516 -17.68 36.35 -9.95
C PRO A 516 -17.68 34.97 -10.61
N ILE A 517 -18.04 34.94 -11.90
CA ILE A 517 -17.90 33.77 -12.77
C ILE A 517 -16.64 33.99 -13.61
N LEU A 518 -15.59 33.21 -13.36
CA LEU A 518 -14.34 33.26 -14.11
C LEU A 518 -14.38 32.26 -15.27
N LYS A 519 -14.24 32.76 -16.50
CA LYS A 519 -14.10 31.91 -17.69
C LYS A 519 -12.69 31.35 -17.72
N PHE A 520 -12.54 30.03 -17.92
CA PHE A 520 -11.22 29.41 -17.99
C PHE A 520 -11.05 28.53 -19.22
N ALA A 521 -9.82 28.44 -19.71
CA ALA A 521 -9.39 27.51 -20.75
C ALA A 521 -8.24 26.62 -20.25
N VAL A 522 -8.07 25.48 -20.91
CA VAL A 522 -7.19 24.38 -20.47
C VAL A 522 -6.46 23.76 -21.65
N ASP A 523 -5.50 22.88 -21.42
CA ASP A 523 -5.08 21.91 -22.45
C ASP A 523 -6.14 20.79 -22.55
N PRO A 524 -6.86 20.66 -23.68
CA PRO A 524 -7.98 19.73 -23.77
C PRO A 524 -7.60 18.26 -23.82
N ASN A 525 -6.31 17.91 -24.02
CA ASN A 525 -5.86 16.52 -24.19
C ASN A 525 -4.62 16.19 -23.33
N TRP A 526 -4.61 16.60 -22.06
CA TRP A 526 -3.43 16.49 -21.19
C TRP A 526 -3.66 15.66 -19.92
N LEU A 527 -4.45 14.58 -20.03
CA LEU A 527 -4.61 13.61 -18.94
C LEU A 527 -3.27 12.96 -18.58
N PRO A 528 -2.97 12.76 -17.28
CA PRO A 528 -3.86 12.91 -16.12
C PRO A 528 -3.88 14.32 -15.46
N ILE A 529 -3.22 15.33 -16.06
CA ILE A 529 -3.10 16.68 -15.47
C ILE A 529 -4.40 17.47 -15.63
N GLU A 530 -4.85 17.62 -16.87
CA GLU A 530 -6.11 18.28 -17.22
C GLU A 530 -6.57 17.86 -18.62
N ALA A 531 -7.87 17.73 -18.85
CA ALA A 531 -8.44 17.47 -20.16
C ALA A 531 -9.93 17.82 -20.22
N ILE A 532 -10.45 17.84 -21.44
CA ILE A 532 -11.89 17.92 -21.70
C ILE A 532 -12.35 16.56 -22.22
N ASN A 533 -13.26 15.93 -21.51
CA ASN A 533 -13.83 14.65 -21.91
C ASN A 533 -14.61 14.82 -23.22
N LYS A 534 -14.24 14.05 -24.26
CA LYS A 534 -14.85 14.18 -25.60
C LYS A 534 -16.35 13.85 -25.63
N LYS A 535 -16.83 12.97 -24.75
CA LYS A 535 -18.23 12.53 -24.69
C LYS A 535 -19.06 13.40 -23.75
N SER A 536 -18.61 13.57 -22.50
CA SER A 536 -19.39 14.29 -21.48
C SER A 536 -19.22 15.81 -21.55
N LYS A 537 -18.23 16.31 -22.31
CA LYS A 537 -17.82 17.72 -22.36
C LYS A 537 -17.39 18.29 -20.99
N GLN A 538 -17.15 17.41 -20.01
CA GLN A 538 -16.75 17.81 -18.67
C GLN A 538 -15.24 18.01 -18.59
N TYR A 539 -14.85 18.92 -17.71
CA TYR A 539 -13.46 19.15 -17.34
C TYR A 539 -13.01 18.08 -16.34
N GLU A 540 -11.92 17.38 -16.64
CA GLU A 540 -11.41 16.27 -15.84
C GLU A 540 -9.87 16.36 -15.69
N GLY A 541 -9.33 15.72 -14.66
CA GLY A 541 -7.90 15.71 -14.34
C GLY A 541 -7.57 16.28 -12.96
N MET A 542 -6.30 16.21 -12.58
CA MET A 542 -5.80 16.74 -11.31
C MET A 542 -6.17 18.21 -11.08
N MET A 543 -6.11 19.03 -12.13
CA MET A 543 -6.45 20.45 -12.04
C MET A 543 -7.96 20.70 -11.96
N ALA A 544 -8.80 19.74 -12.38
CA ALA A 544 -10.25 19.80 -12.14
C ALA A 544 -10.58 19.64 -10.66
N ASP A 545 -9.93 18.69 -9.99
CA ASP A 545 -10.07 18.50 -8.53
C ASP A 545 -9.57 19.74 -7.78
N ILE A 546 -8.43 20.32 -8.17
CA ILE A 546 -7.88 21.53 -7.54
C ILE A 546 -8.80 22.75 -7.74
N LEU A 547 -9.34 22.97 -8.94
CA LEU A 547 -10.30 24.05 -9.18
C LEU A 547 -11.62 23.83 -8.44
N SER A 548 -12.08 22.58 -8.30
CA SER A 548 -13.24 22.25 -7.48
C SER A 548 -13.01 22.64 -6.02
N THR A 549 -11.87 22.26 -5.45
CA THR A 549 -11.52 22.65 -4.07
C THR A 549 -11.45 24.16 -3.91
N ILE A 550 -10.85 24.89 -4.87
CA ILE A 550 -10.83 26.36 -4.84
C ILE A 550 -12.24 26.94 -4.87
N SER A 551 -13.14 26.38 -5.68
CA SER A 551 -14.54 26.81 -5.76
C SER A 551 -15.27 26.57 -4.43
N GLU A 552 -15.06 25.41 -3.80
CA GLU A 552 -15.63 25.06 -2.50
C GLU A 552 -15.16 25.97 -1.37
N THR A 553 -13.87 26.34 -1.34
CA THR A 553 -13.30 27.16 -0.25
C THR A 553 -13.56 28.65 -0.42
N SER A 554 -13.60 29.14 -1.65
CA SER A 554 -13.72 30.58 -1.92
C SER A 554 -15.10 31.04 -2.38
N GLY A 555 -15.92 30.13 -2.92
CA GLY A 555 -17.19 30.47 -3.56
C GLY A 555 -17.06 31.02 -4.99
N ILE A 556 -15.85 31.08 -5.57
CA ILE A 556 -15.65 31.46 -6.98
C ILE A 556 -16.30 30.42 -7.89
N GLN A 557 -17.00 30.87 -8.93
CA GLN A 557 -17.53 29.98 -9.96
C GLN A 557 -16.62 29.98 -11.18
N PHE A 558 -16.30 28.79 -11.70
CA PHE A 558 -15.51 28.62 -12.91
C PHE A 558 -16.38 28.13 -14.06
N LYS A 559 -16.25 28.76 -15.23
CA LYS A 559 -16.94 28.37 -16.46
C LYS A 559 -15.93 27.98 -17.54
N LEU A 560 -15.95 26.72 -17.97
CA LEU A 560 -15.06 26.21 -19.01
C LEU A 560 -15.40 26.85 -20.36
N VAL A 561 -14.37 27.28 -21.09
CA VAL A 561 -14.43 27.64 -22.51
C VAL A 561 -13.69 26.56 -23.29
N GLU A 562 -14.44 25.79 -24.07
CA GLU A 562 -13.90 24.65 -24.81
C GLU A 562 -12.89 25.10 -25.89
N THR A 563 -11.75 24.44 -25.93
CA THR A 563 -10.76 24.57 -26.99
C THR A 563 -10.38 23.19 -27.53
N LYS A 564 -9.86 23.15 -28.76
CA LYS A 564 -9.37 21.90 -29.39
C LYS A 564 -7.87 21.70 -29.21
N GLU A 565 -7.12 22.78 -28.98
CA GLU A 565 -5.66 22.79 -28.91
C GLU A 565 -5.19 23.79 -27.86
N TRP A 566 -4.08 23.48 -27.18
CA TRP A 566 -3.47 24.36 -26.17
C TRP A 566 -3.07 25.75 -26.70
N SER A 567 -2.57 25.81 -27.94
CA SER A 567 -2.22 27.08 -28.59
C SER A 567 -3.40 28.05 -28.65
N LYS A 568 -4.61 27.53 -28.91
CA LYS A 568 -5.83 28.34 -28.92
C LYS A 568 -6.22 28.82 -27.52
N SER A 569 -6.06 27.99 -26.49
CA SER A 569 -6.26 28.40 -25.09
C SER A 569 -5.38 29.60 -24.71
N ILE A 570 -4.10 29.57 -25.13
CA ILE A 570 -3.17 30.69 -24.92
C ILE A 570 -3.59 31.95 -25.69
N GLU A 571 -4.07 31.81 -26.92
CA GLU A 571 -4.55 32.92 -27.73
C GLU A 571 -5.76 33.61 -27.10
N LEU A 572 -6.76 32.83 -26.65
CA LEU A 572 -7.93 33.35 -25.94
C LEU A 572 -7.52 34.15 -24.69
N ALA A 573 -6.54 33.66 -23.93
CA ALA A 573 -6.05 34.37 -22.75
C ALA A 573 -5.30 35.67 -23.09
N LYS A 574 -4.56 35.70 -24.20
CA LYS A 574 -3.89 36.94 -24.67
C LYS A 574 -4.91 38.00 -25.11
N ASN A 575 -6.00 37.57 -25.73
CA ASN A 575 -7.08 38.44 -26.17
C ASN A 575 -8.07 38.82 -25.04
N SER A 576 -7.84 38.35 -23.80
CA SER A 576 -8.76 38.50 -22.67
C SER A 576 -10.17 37.92 -22.90
N GLU A 577 -10.29 36.90 -23.77
CA GLU A 577 -11.54 36.16 -24.00
C GLU A 577 -11.82 35.11 -22.91
N VAL A 578 -10.76 34.71 -22.18
CA VAL A 578 -10.82 33.91 -20.96
C VAL A 578 -10.03 34.59 -19.85
N ASP A 579 -10.51 34.40 -18.62
CA ASP A 579 -9.98 35.03 -17.41
C ASP A 579 -8.82 34.22 -16.82
N VAL A 580 -8.87 32.89 -16.97
CA VAL A 580 -7.98 31.94 -16.30
C VAL A 580 -7.45 30.87 -17.25
N LEU A 581 -6.16 30.52 -17.10
CA LEU A 581 -5.57 29.29 -17.62
C LEU A 581 -5.25 28.36 -16.44
N ALA A 582 -5.85 27.17 -16.45
CA ALA A 582 -5.84 26.31 -15.27
C ALA A 582 -4.47 25.70 -14.97
N ALA A 583 -3.72 25.23 -15.97
CA ALA A 583 -2.43 24.58 -15.75
C ALA A 583 -1.35 25.07 -16.72
N LEU A 584 -0.41 25.89 -16.23
CA LEU A 584 0.73 26.30 -17.08
C LEU A 584 2.00 26.66 -16.30
N SER A 585 3.16 26.44 -16.94
CA SER A 585 4.45 26.94 -16.46
C SER A 585 4.62 28.43 -16.71
N THR A 586 5.38 29.07 -15.82
CA THR A 586 5.78 30.47 -15.98
C THR A 586 6.83 30.61 -17.10
N THR A 587 6.67 31.64 -17.94
CA THR A 587 7.68 32.06 -18.92
C THR A 587 7.69 33.58 -19.02
N ASP A 588 8.80 34.18 -19.42
CA ASP A 588 8.89 35.65 -19.51
C ASP A 588 7.93 36.23 -20.56
N LYS A 589 7.64 35.47 -21.63
CA LYS A 589 6.58 35.83 -22.59
C LYS A 589 5.20 35.87 -21.93
N ARG A 590 4.89 34.92 -21.06
CA ARG A 590 3.56 34.80 -20.41
C ARG A 590 3.37 35.80 -19.27
N LYS A 591 4.42 36.12 -18.52
CA LYS A 591 4.41 37.19 -17.48
C LYS A 591 4.02 38.56 -18.02
N LYS A 592 4.10 38.79 -19.33
CA LYS A 592 3.64 40.05 -19.95
C LYS A 592 2.13 40.22 -19.83
N PHE A 593 1.34 39.16 -19.98
CA PHE A 593 -0.13 39.21 -20.01
C PHE A 593 -0.84 38.45 -18.88
N LEU A 594 -0.11 37.60 -18.12
CA LEU A 594 -0.66 36.85 -16.98
C LEU A 594 0.03 37.19 -15.66
N ASN A 595 -0.75 37.12 -14.59
CA ASN A 595 -0.31 36.92 -13.21
C ASN A 595 -0.40 35.42 -12.88
N PHE A 596 0.43 34.94 -11.96
CA PHE A 596 0.50 33.50 -11.64
C PHE A 596 0.21 33.25 -10.17
N SER A 597 -0.55 32.18 -9.89
CA SER A 597 -0.77 31.67 -8.54
C SER A 597 0.51 31.09 -7.93
N ASP A 598 0.42 30.72 -6.66
CA ASP A 598 1.35 29.79 -6.04
C ASP A 598 1.39 28.47 -6.83
N LYS A 599 2.51 27.73 -6.72
CA LYS A 599 2.71 26.48 -7.45
C LYS A 599 1.61 25.46 -7.12
N THR A 600 1.07 24.82 -8.15
CA THR A 600 0.09 23.74 -8.03
C THR A 600 0.80 22.40 -8.17
N VAL A 601 1.08 21.97 -9.40
CA VAL A 601 1.63 20.64 -9.73
C VAL A 601 3.09 20.74 -10.16
N ILE A 602 3.89 19.73 -9.80
CA ILE A 602 5.28 19.59 -10.27
C ILE A 602 5.35 18.41 -11.24
N LEU A 603 5.87 18.68 -12.44
CA LEU A 603 5.99 17.74 -13.54
C LEU A 603 7.43 17.26 -13.75
N SER A 604 7.55 16.00 -14.14
CA SER A 604 8.79 15.40 -14.61
C SER A 604 8.78 15.34 -16.14
N ASP A 605 9.78 15.91 -16.80
CA ASP A 605 9.97 15.71 -18.24
C ASP A 605 11.05 14.67 -18.50
N GLY A 606 10.98 14.02 -19.65
CA GLY A 606 11.99 13.05 -20.06
C GLY A 606 11.92 12.77 -21.54
N VAL A 607 12.85 11.93 -21.96
CA VAL A 607 13.03 11.54 -23.36
C VAL A 607 12.46 10.14 -23.56
N ILE A 608 11.57 10.01 -24.54
CA ILE A 608 10.94 8.76 -24.93
C ILE A 608 11.43 8.40 -26.33
N MET A 609 11.79 7.14 -26.54
CA MET A 609 12.30 6.61 -27.81
C MET A 609 11.72 5.21 -28.07
N GLN A 610 11.94 4.65 -29.26
CA GLN A 610 11.57 3.26 -29.55
C GLN A 610 12.51 2.26 -28.85
N ASN A 611 12.04 1.04 -28.58
CA ASN A 611 12.81 0.03 -27.84
C ASN A 611 14.14 -0.33 -28.51
N ASN A 612 14.19 -0.32 -29.84
CA ASN A 612 15.36 -0.58 -30.67
C ASN A 612 16.33 0.62 -30.80
N SER A 613 16.04 1.76 -30.16
CA SER A 613 16.91 2.94 -30.25
C SER A 613 18.23 2.74 -29.51
N THR A 614 19.28 3.40 -30.01
CA THR A 614 20.60 3.48 -29.35
C THR A 614 20.47 4.00 -27.92
N PHE A 615 21.35 3.52 -27.05
CA PHE A 615 21.38 3.95 -25.66
C PHE A 615 21.92 5.38 -25.56
N ILE A 616 21.12 6.29 -25.00
CA ILE A 616 21.44 7.72 -24.87
C ILE A 616 21.16 8.13 -23.43
N THR A 617 22.12 8.80 -22.78
CA THR A 617 22.02 9.19 -21.36
C THR A 617 21.84 10.68 -21.13
N SER A 618 21.87 11.50 -22.19
CA SER A 618 21.76 12.96 -22.09
C SER A 618 21.16 13.62 -23.33
N LEU A 619 20.69 14.87 -23.19
CA LEU A 619 20.15 15.65 -24.32
C LEU A 619 21.17 15.88 -25.44
N ASN A 620 22.46 15.99 -25.11
CA ASN A 620 23.52 16.17 -26.12
C ASN A 620 23.67 14.94 -27.02
N GLY A 621 23.36 13.74 -26.50
CA GLY A 621 23.37 12.51 -27.29
C GLY A 621 22.25 12.42 -28.33
N LEU A 622 21.28 13.34 -28.32
CA LEU A 622 20.21 13.43 -29.33
C LEU A 622 20.61 14.22 -30.58
N LYS A 623 21.87 14.67 -30.68
CA LYS A 623 22.36 15.44 -31.83
C LYS A 623 22.19 14.64 -33.13
N GLY A 624 21.59 15.28 -34.14
CA GLY A 624 21.31 14.67 -35.44
C GLY A 624 20.00 13.89 -35.54
N LEU A 625 19.29 13.67 -34.42
CA LEU A 625 17.99 12.99 -34.40
C LEU A 625 16.83 13.98 -34.60
N ARG A 626 15.72 13.51 -35.17
CA ARG A 626 14.46 14.27 -35.31
C ARG A 626 13.71 14.20 -33.98
N ILE A 627 13.66 15.30 -33.25
CA ILE A 627 13.13 15.33 -31.88
C ILE A 627 11.78 16.03 -31.86
N GLY A 628 10.72 15.30 -31.51
CA GLY A 628 9.40 15.87 -31.28
C GLY A 628 9.30 16.55 -29.92
N VAL A 629 8.68 17.74 -29.88
CA VAL A 629 8.27 18.41 -28.64
C VAL A 629 6.89 19.04 -28.84
N SER A 630 6.08 19.12 -27.78
CA SER A 630 4.77 19.77 -27.88
C SER A 630 4.89 21.28 -28.13
N ASP A 631 4.22 21.75 -29.17
CA ASP A 631 4.27 23.15 -29.62
C ASP A 631 3.69 24.12 -28.57
N GLY A 632 4.22 25.34 -28.53
CA GLY A 632 3.80 26.40 -27.59
C GLY A 632 4.04 26.12 -26.10
N THR A 633 4.74 25.04 -25.75
CA THR A 633 5.09 24.70 -24.35
C THR A 633 6.34 25.43 -23.87
N SER A 634 6.49 25.56 -22.55
CA SER A 634 7.73 26.10 -21.95
C SER A 634 8.95 25.23 -22.27
N LEU A 635 8.75 23.92 -22.41
CA LEU A 635 9.78 22.97 -22.81
C LEU A 635 10.26 23.23 -24.25
N HIS A 636 9.33 23.52 -25.17
CA HIS A 636 9.69 23.92 -26.54
C HIS A 636 10.52 25.21 -26.55
N ASP A 637 10.10 26.25 -25.79
CA ASP A 637 10.86 27.49 -25.68
C ASP A 637 12.28 27.26 -25.10
N MET A 638 12.40 26.43 -24.05
CA MET A 638 13.68 26.09 -23.41
C MET A 638 14.61 25.33 -24.36
N LEU A 639 14.13 24.26 -25.00
CA LEU A 639 14.95 23.47 -25.93
C LEU A 639 15.45 24.31 -27.10
N LYS A 640 14.62 25.21 -27.63
CA LYS A 640 15.01 26.13 -28.72
C LYS A 640 16.09 27.12 -28.29
N LYS A 641 16.06 27.57 -27.04
CA LYS A 641 17.01 28.56 -26.49
C LYS A 641 18.34 27.91 -26.07
N ASP A 642 18.26 26.83 -25.31
CA ASP A 642 19.41 26.26 -24.60
C ASP A 642 20.10 25.15 -25.42
N TYR A 643 19.41 24.56 -26.40
CA TYR A 643 19.92 23.52 -27.29
C TYR A 643 19.66 23.82 -28.78
N PRO A 644 20.17 24.93 -29.33
CA PRO A 644 19.88 25.38 -30.70
C PRO A 644 20.38 24.41 -31.79
N ASN A 645 21.30 23.51 -31.44
CA ASN A 645 21.89 22.52 -32.34
C ASN A 645 21.03 21.24 -32.53
N LEU A 646 19.90 21.12 -31.82
CA LEU A 646 18.99 19.98 -31.92
C LEU A 646 17.95 20.20 -33.03
N ILE A 647 17.59 19.13 -33.77
CA ILE A 647 16.58 19.17 -34.82
C ILE A 647 15.19 19.01 -34.19
N ILE A 648 14.68 20.10 -33.61
CA ILE A 648 13.39 20.13 -32.92
C ILE A 648 12.23 20.25 -33.91
N ARG A 649 11.25 19.35 -33.80
CA ARG A 649 10.00 19.36 -34.57
C ARG A 649 8.84 19.69 -33.61
N PRO A 650 8.25 20.89 -33.68
CA PRO A 650 7.08 21.22 -32.87
C PRO A 650 5.87 20.40 -33.34
N ILE A 651 5.20 19.72 -32.40
CA ILE A 651 4.05 18.83 -32.64
C ILE A 651 2.86 19.30 -31.80
N LYS A 652 1.67 19.27 -32.38
CA LYS A 652 0.43 19.67 -31.70
C LYS A 652 -0.06 18.58 -30.74
N GLY A 653 0.42 18.62 -29.50
CA GLY A 653 0.00 17.76 -28.39
C GLY A 653 0.83 16.48 -28.21
N ILE A 654 0.84 15.96 -26.98
CA ILE A 654 1.68 14.82 -26.60
C ILE A 654 1.22 13.51 -27.26
N GLU A 655 -0.09 13.25 -27.32
CA GLU A 655 -0.64 12.03 -27.93
C GLU A 655 -0.20 11.88 -29.39
N LYS A 656 -0.29 12.95 -30.19
CA LYS A 656 0.19 12.96 -31.58
C LYS A 656 1.71 12.82 -31.68
N GLY A 657 2.44 13.37 -30.73
CA GLY A 657 3.89 13.22 -30.65
C GLY A 657 4.30 11.76 -30.44
N LEU A 658 3.65 11.09 -29.50
CA LEU A 658 3.88 9.66 -29.22
C LEU A 658 3.44 8.76 -30.36
N ASP A 659 2.33 9.07 -31.04
CA ASP A 659 1.89 8.35 -32.24
C ASP A 659 2.92 8.45 -33.39
N LYS A 660 3.46 9.65 -33.64
CA LYS A 660 4.55 9.85 -34.62
C LYS A 660 5.82 9.11 -34.24
N LEU A 661 6.16 9.08 -32.95
CA LEU A 661 7.30 8.31 -32.44
C LEU A 661 7.07 6.81 -32.60
N HIS A 662 5.88 6.32 -32.27
CA HIS A 662 5.48 4.93 -32.44
C HIS A 662 5.60 4.48 -33.91
N LYS A 663 5.26 5.35 -34.86
CA LYS A 663 5.37 5.12 -36.32
C LYS A 663 6.77 5.33 -36.90
N GLY A 664 7.74 5.84 -36.12
CA GLY A 664 9.11 6.11 -36.58
C GLY A 664 9.26 7.39 -37.43
N GLU A 665 8.26 8.28 -37.44
CA GLU A 665 8.33 9.58 -38.13
C GLU A 665 9.26 10.57 -37.43
N ILE A 666 9.51 10.36 -36.14
CA ILE A 666 10.49 11.06 -35.31
C ILE A 666 11.28 10.02 -34.52
N ASP A 667 12.49 10.37 -34.10
CA ASP A 667 13.44 9.44 -33.48
C ASP A 667 13.39 9.51 -31.94
N ALA A 668 12.98 10.66 -31.40
CA ALA A 668 12.76 10.86 -29.97
C ALA A 668 11.60 11.84 -29.74
N PHE A 669 10.90 11.68 -28.63
CA PHE A 669 9.91 12.64 -28.15
C PHE A 669 10.28 13.11 -26.74
N ILE A 670 10.32 14.43 -26.53
CA ILE A 670 10.58 15.02 -25.22
C ILE A 670 9.27 15.60 -24.69
N GLY A 671 8.84 15.11 -23.53
CA GLY A 671 7.58 15.52 -22.93
C GLY A 671 7.42 15.08 -21.50
N ASN A 672 6.23 15.38 -20.96
CA ASN A 672 5.90 15.04 -19.58
C ASN A 672 5.76 13.52 -19.42
N LEU A 673 6.51 12.94 -18.50
CA LEU A 673 6.58 11.50 -18.29
C LEU A 673 5.27 10.93 -17.73
N GLU A 674 4.60 11.65 -16.84
CA GLU A 674 3.33 11.20 -16.25
C GLU A 674 2.24 11.07 -17.33
N VAL A 675 2.10 12.07 -18.20
CA VAL A 675 1.17 12.05 -19.35
C VAL A 675 1.61 11.02 -20.40
N ALA A 676 2.90 10.95 -20.70
CA ALA A 676 3.41 10.01 -21.69
C ALA A 676 3.18 8.55 -21.26
N SER A 677 3.44 8.23 -19.99
CA SER A 677 3.21 6.90 -19.44
C SER A 677 1.72 6.52 -19.50
N HIS A 678 0.84 7.46 -19.14
CA HIS A 678 -0.61 7.25 -19.23
C HIS A 678 -1.04 6.93 -20.67
N ILE A 679 -0.55 7.69 -21.66
CA ILE A 679 -0.89 7.49 -23.08
C ILE A 679 -0.29 6.19 -23.61
N ILE A 680 0.97 5.90 -23.31
CA ILE A 680 1.66 4.67 -23.74
C ILE A 680 0.88 3.43 -23.30
N ILE A 681 0.45 3.41 -22.03
CA ILE A 681 -0.36 2.31 -21.47
C ILE A 681 -1.72 2.25 -22.14
N LYS A 682 -2.44 3.38 -22.21
CA LYS A 682 -3.81 3.45 -22.75
C LYS A 682 -3.90 3.10 -24.24
N LYS A 683 -2.87 3.41 -25.01
CA LYS A 683 -2.82 3.19 -26.47
C LYS A 683 -2.02 1.96 -26.87
N HIS A 684 -1.51 1.20 -25.90
CA HIS A 684 -0.71 0.00 -26.15
C HIS A 684 0.56 0.27 -26.98
N PHE A 685 1.21 1.42 -26.77
CA PHE A 685 2.47 1.76 -27.45
C PHE A 685 3.68 1.05 -26.81
N PHE A 686 3.63 -0.28 -26.71
CA PHE A 686 4.62 -1.10 -25.99
C PHE A 686 6.02 -1.12 -26.63
N ASN A 687 6.14 -0.62 -27.86
CA ASN A 687 7.42 -0.42 -28.53
C ASN A 687 8.15 0.86 -28.10
N LEU A 688 7.58 1.67 -27.20
CA LEU A 688 8.19 2.89 -26.69
C LEU A 688 8.75 2.68 -25.28
N LYS A 689 9.94 3.23 -25.03
CA LYS A 689 10.60 3.26 -23.72
C LYS A 689 10.94 4.67 -23.29
N ILE A 690 10.90 4.92 -21.98
CA ILE A 690 11.48 6.12 -21.37
C ILE A 690 12.98 5.86 -21.24
N VAL A 691 13.81 6.70 -21.85
CA VAL A 691 15.26 6.51 -21.89
C VAL A 691 15.94 7.16 -20.68
N PHE A 692 15.61 8.43 -20.42
CA PHE A 692 16.07 9.13 -19.23
C PHE A 692 15.11 10.29 -18.88
N LYS A 693 15.15 10.68 -17.61
CA LYS A 693 14.43 11.83 -17.08
C LYS A 693 15.32 13.08 -17.10
N LEU A 694 14.75 14.24 -17.41
CA LEU A 694 15.46 15.52 -17.32
C LEU A 694 15.62 15.94 -15.85
N GLU A 695 16.77 16.49 -15.49
CA GLU A 695 17.05 16.94 -14.11
C GLU A 695 16.14 18.09 -13.67
N GLN A 696 15.78 18.98 -14.60
CA GLN A 696 14.91 20.11 -14.31
C GLN A 696 13.44 19.66 -14.24
N THR A 697 12.77 20.04 -13.17
CA THR A 697 11.32 19.82 -13.00
C THR A 697 10.54 21.07 -13.38
N ARG A 698 9.37 20.90 -14.01
CA ARG A 698 8.50 22.03 -14.37
C ARG A 698 7.42 22.21 -13.31
N GLN A 699 7.28 23.43 -12.83
CA GLN A 699 6.21 23.82 -11.91
C GLN A 699 5.04 24.39 -12.71
N LEU A 700 3.82 23.96 -12.38
CA LEU A 700 2.58 24.50 -12.91
C LEU A 700 1.96 25.48 -11.94
N HIS A 701 1.23 26.42 -12.50
CA HIS A 701 0.51 27.48 -11.81
C HIS A 701 -0.85 27.65 -12.48
N ILE A 702 -1.74 28.37 -11.82
CA ILE A 702 -2.95 28.94 -12.42
C ILE A 702 -2.58 30.35 -12.92
N GLY A 703 -2.83 30.62 -14.20
CA GLY A 703 -2.58 31.91 -14.83
C GLY A 703 -3.84 32.75 -14.88
N LEU A 704 -3.77 34.00 -14.42
CA LEU A 704 -4.87 34.96 -14.43
C LEU A 704 -4.51 36.11 -15.36
N ILE A 705 -5.44 36.56 -16.21
CA ILE A 705 -5.21 37.76 -17.02
C ILE A 705 -4.96 38.98 -16.15
N LYS A 706 -4.08 39.89 -16.60
CA LYS A 706 -3.68 41.06 -15.81
C LYS A 706 -4.79 42.07 -15.52
N SER A 707 -5.88 42.05 -16.31
CA SER A 707 -7.06 42.88 -16.09
C SER A 707 -7.89 42.43 -14.89
N LEU A 708 -7.70 41.20 -14.39
CA LEU A 708 -8.38 40.75 -13.17
C LEU A 708 -7.85 41.47 -11.93
N PRO A 709 -8.73 41.77 -10.97
CA PRO A 709 -8.35 42.38 -9.69
C PRO A 709 -7.38 41.49 -8.91
N LYS A 710 -6.46 42.10 -8.15
CA LYS A 710 -5.43 41.39 -7.37
C LYS A 710 -6.05 40.49 -6.29
N GLU A 711 -7.24 40.83 -5.85
CA GLU A 711 -8.09 40.08 -4.94
C GLU A 711 -8.38 38.67 -5.47
N ALA A 712 -8.63 38.51 -6.78
CA ALA A 712 -8.87 37.21 -7.41
C ALA A 712 -7.66 36.27 -7.24
N LEU A 713 -6.46 36.79 -7.49
CA LEU A 713 -5.21 36.04 -7.30
C LEU A 713 -4.96 35.70 -5.82
N SER A 714 -5.20 36.67 -4.93
CA SER A 714 -5.05 36.48 -3.49
C SER A 714 -5.96 35.37 -2.95
N ILE A 715 -7.24 35.37 -3.37
CA ILE A 715 -8.23 34.36 -2.96
C ILE A 715 -7.85 32.97 -3.49
N ILE A 716 -7.40 32.86 -4.74
CA ILE A 716 -6.91 31.59 -5.30
C ILE A 716 -5.71 31.08 -4.50
N ASN A 717 -4.74 31.95 -4.15
CA ASN A 717 -3.58 31.54 -3.35
C ASN A 717 -3.94 31.15 -1.92
N LYS A 718 -4.88 31.86 -1.28
CA LYS A 718 -5.40 31.47 0.04
C LYS A 718 -6.12 30.12 0.00
N SER A 719 -6.88 29.88 -1.07
CA SER A 719 -7.54 28.60 -1.31
C SER A 719 -6.53 27.48 -1.52
N LEU A 720 -5.51 27.69 -2.36
CA LEU A 720 -4.41 26.72 -2.57
C LEU A 720 -3.66 26.41 -1.27
N LYS A 721 -3.40 27.39 -0.41
CA LYS A 721 -2.78 27.17 0.91
C LYS A 721 -3.65 26.40 1.89
N SER A 722 -4.98 26.40 1.69
CA SER A 722 -5.89 25.59 2.51
C SER A 722 -5.87 24.11 2.12
N ILE A 723 -5.37 23.76 0.93
CA ILE A 723 -5.21 22.38 0.48
C ILE A 723 -4.02 21.77 1.21
N SER A 724 -4.28 20.75 2.04
CA SER A 724 -3.22 20.07 2.79
C SER A 724 -2.31 19.26 1.85
N GLN A 725 -1.06 19.02 2.25
CA GLN A 725 -0.15 18.17 1.48
C GLN A 725 -0.70 16.74 1.29
N ASN A 726 -1.48 16.23 2.25
CA ASN A 726 -2.11 14.92 2.16
C ASN A 726 -3.21 14.89 1.09
N GLU A 727 -4.05 15.92 1.04
CA GLU A 727 -5.08 16.08 0.02
C GLU A 727 -4.45 16.20 -1.38
N PHE A 728 -3.39 17.00 -1.50
CA PHE A 728 -2.63 17.12 -2.75
C PHE A 728 -2.06 15.77 -3.22
N ASN A 729 -1.50 14.99 -2.29
CA ASN A 729 -1.01 13.65 -2.58
C ASN A 729 -2.12 12.68 -2.97
N THR A 730 -3.31 12.81 -2.37
CA THR A 730 -4.49 11.98 -2.66
C THR A 730 -5.01 12.25 -4.06
N ILE A 731 -5.15 13.54 -4.43
CA ILE A 731 -5.50 13.93 -5.82
C ILE A 731 -4.44 13.36 -6.78
N ARG A 732 -3.16 13.51 -6.46
CA ARG A 732 -2.07 12.97 -7.30
C ARG A 732 -2.16 11.45 -7.48
N GLN A 733 -2.39 10.70 -6.40
CA GLN A 733 -2.49 9.24 -6.44
C GLN A 733 -3.72 8.76 -7.19
N ARG A 734 -4.86 9.43 -7.06
CA ARG A 734 -6.08 9.09 -7.81
C ARG A 734 -5.86 9.12 -9.32
N TRP A 735 -5.13 10.13 -9.80
CA TRP A 735 -4.94 10.39 -11.22
C TRP A 735 -3.70 9.68 -11.82
N ILE A 736 -2.71 9.32 -11.00
CA ILE A 736 -1.41 8.75 -11.46
C ILE A 736 -1.19 7.30 -10.95
N GLY A 737 -1.88 6.88 -9.90
CA GLY A 737 -1.68 5.58 -9.26
C GLY A 737 -2.15 4.41 -10.12
N LEU A 738 -1.23 3.49 -10.43
CA LEU A 738 -1.55 2.17 -10.98
C LEU A 738 -2.12 1.31 -9.86
N LYS A 739 -3.38 0.89 -9.98
CA LYS A 739 -3.97 -0.14 -9.12
C LYS A 739 -3.36 -1.49 -9.47
N ILE A 740 -2.55 -2.03 -8.56
CA ILE A 740 -2.29 -3.48 -8.49
C ILE A 740 -2.69 -3.88 -7.07
N ASN A 741 -3.95 -4.27 -6.90
CA ASN A 741 -4.38 -4.93 -5.66
C ASN A 741 -4.00 -6.40 -5.80
N LYS A 742 -3.05 -6.86 -4.98
CA LYS A 742 -2.85 -8.29 -4.71
C LYS A 742 -3.00 -8.51 -3.21
N GLU A 743 -4.08 -9.17 -2.82
CA GLU A 743 -4.19 -9.80 -1.52
C GLU A 743 -3.24 -11.00 -1.54
N ILE A 744 -2.23 -11.01 -0.66
CA ILE A 744 -1.23 -12.08 -0.59
C ILE A 744 -1.58 -12.98 0.60
N ASP A 745 -1.81 -14.26 0.33
CA ASP A 745 -2.01 -15.29 1.34
C ASP A 745 -0.67 -15.70 1.98
N TYR A 746 -0.53 -15.49 3.28
CA TYR A 746 0.70 -15.77 4.06
C TYR A 746 0.81 -17.23 4.55
N THR A 747 -0.15 -18.10 4.22
CA THR A 747 -0.20 -19.47 4.74
C THR A 747 1.01 -20.31 4.30
N ILE A 748 1.52 -20.09 3.09
CA ILE A 748 2.74 -20.73 2.58
C ILE A 748 3.99 -20.25 3.31
N PHE A 749 4.06 -18.97 3.69
CA PHE A 749 5.19 -18.40 4.41
C PHE A 749 5.37 -19.05 5.79
N TYR A 750 4.27 -19.30 6.52
CA TYR A 750 4.33 -19.99 7.82
C TYR A 750 4.78 -21.44 7.70
N LYS A 751 4.39 -22.16 6.63
CA LYS A 751 4.83 -23.54 6.37
C LYS A 751 6.33 -23.61 6.07
N ILE A 752 6.84 -22.67 5.28
CA ILE A 752 8.28 -22.57 4.97
C ILE A 752 9.08 -22.19 6.22
N ALA A 753 8.61 -21.21 7.01
CA ALA A 753 9.28 -20.82 8.25
C ALA A 753 9.38 -21.99 9.25
N PHE A 754 8.34 -22.82 9.36
CA PHE A 754 8.37 -24.02 10.19
C PHE A 754 9.39 -25.05 9.69
N ALA A 755 9.45 -25.31 8.39
CA ALA A 755 10.42 -26.23 7.79
C ALA A 755 11.88 -25.77 8.03
N VAL A 756 12.14 -24.46 7.93
CA VAL A 756 13.46 -23.88 8.21
C VAL A 756 13.84 -24.05 9.69
N ILE A 757 12.90 -23.88 10.63
CA ILE A 757 13.17 -24.10 12.05
C ILE A 757 13.53 -25.56 12.33
N VAL A 758 12.83 -26.51 11.70
CA VAL A 758 13.14 -27.95 11.82
C VAL A 758 14.53 -28.26 11.25
N LEU A 759 14.89 -27.68 10.10
CA LEU A 759 16.22 -27.82 9.51
C LEU A 759 17.32 -27.23 10.39
N ILE A 760 17.08 -26.09 11.05
CA ILE A 760 18.04 -25.49 11.99
C ILE A 760 18.22 -26.39 13.22
N ILE A 761 17.13 -26.94 13.78
CA ILE A 761 17.21 -27.88 14.92
C ILE A 761 17.96 -29.15 14.52
N PHE A 762 17.69 -29.69 13.33
CA PHE A 762 18.41 -30.83 12.78
C PHE A 762 19.89 -30.49 12.60
N PHE A 763 20.24 -29.35 12.00
CA PHE A 763 21.61 -28.92 11.81
C PHE A 763 22.36 -28.76 13.14
N ILE A 764 21.73 -28.16 14.15
CA ILE A 764 22.32 -28.04 15.51
C ILE A 764 22.55 -29.43 16.11
N PHE A 765 21.62 -30.36 15.96
CA PHE A 765 21.76 -31.74 16.46
C PHE A 765 22.91 -32.47 15.76
N THR A 766 22.98 -32.40 14.42
CA THR A 766 24.04 -33.02 13.61
C THR A 766 25.39 -32.40 13.91
N ASN A 767 25.45 -31.08 14.13
CA ASN A 767 26.67 -30.36 14.45
C ASN A 767 27.21 -30.70 15.86
N ARG A 768 26.32 -30.92 16.84
CA ARG A 768 26.74 -31.43 18.17
C ARG A 768 27.25 -32.87 18.11
N LYS A 769 26.64 -33.71 17.27
CA LYS A 769 27.11 -35.09 17.03
C LYS A 769 28.45 -35.11 16.28
N LEU A 770 28.65 -34.18 15.34
CA LEU A 770 29.93 -33.98 14.64
C LEU A 770 31.04 -33.53 15.59
N GLN A 771 30.78 -32.59 16.51
CA GLN A 771 31.77 -32.13 17.50
C GLN A 771 32.26 -33.26 18.42
N GLN A 772 31.37 -34.20 18.77
CA GLN A 772 31.75 -35.39 19.53
C GLN A 772 32.63 -36.36 18.71
N LEU A 773 32.41 -36.44 17.40
CA LEU A 773 33.22 -37.25 16.49
C LEU A 773 34.59 -36.60 16.20
N VAL A 774 34.62 -35.28 16.06
CA VAL A 774 35.81 -34.47 15.79
C VAL A 774 36.75 -34.50 16.98
N ASN A 775 36.26 -34.37 18.22
CA ASN A 775 37.09 -34.48 19.43
C ASN A 775 37.81 -35.83 19.57
N LYS A 776 37.24 -36.89 18.99
CA LYS A 776 37.83 -38.23 18.96
C LYS A 776 38.92 -38.39 17.88
N ARG A 777 38.86 -37.58 16.81
CA ARG A 777 39.80 -37.60 15.66
C ARG A 777 40.91 -36.54 15.77
N THR A 778 40.70 -35.50 16.56
CA THR A 778 41.69 -34.45 16.85
C THR A 778 42.88 -34.94 17.67
N GLN A 779 42.77 -36.09 18.37
CA GLN A 779 43.91 -36.68 19.06
C GLN A 779 44.92 -37.36 18.10
N ASP A 780 44.45 -37.84 16.95
CA ASP A 780 45.30 -38.53 15.97
C ASP A 780 45.96 -37.57 14.96
N LEU A 781 45.26 -36.48 14.62
CA LEU A 781 45.71 -35.48 13.63
C LEU A 781 46.75 -34.47 14.16
N GLN A 782 47.00 -34.44 15.47
CA GLN A 782 47.97 -33.54 16.09
C GLN A 782 49.42 -33.85 15.67
N LYS A 783 49.71 -35.10 15.28
CA LYS A 783 51.04 -35.55 14.84
C LYS A 783 51.38 -35.23 13.37
N GLU A 784 50.38 -35.04 12.52
CA GLU A 784 50.60 -34.70 11.09
C GLU A 784 50.69 -33.19 10.82
N ARG A 785 50.16 -32.37 11.74
CA ARG A 785 49.97 -30.93 11.56
C ARG A 785 51.27 -30.12 11.55
N ASP A 786 52.33 -30.62 12.18
CA ASP A 786 53.61 -29.90 12.30
C ASP A 786 54.40 -29.87 10.98
N LYS A 787 54.14 -30.81 10.05
CA LYS A 787 54.80 -30.85 8.72
C LYS A 787 54.08 -29.99 7.66
N LEU A 788 52.80 -29.71 7.82
CA LEU A 788 51.99 -29.01 6.81
C LEU A 788 52.07 -27.47 6.89
N SER A 789 52.58 -26.94 8.00
CA SER A 789 52.62 -25.50 8.31
C SER A 789 53.55 -24.69 7.39
N SER A 790 54.60 -25.31 6.84
CA SER A 790 55.53 -24.64 5.91
C SER A 790 54.98 -24.52 4.49
N PHE A 791 54.05 -25.40 4.09
CA PHE A 791 53.49 -25.43 2.73
C PHE A 791 52.34 -24.42 2.54
N ASN A 792 51.59 -24.10 3.61
CA ASN A 792 50.42 -23.22 3.56
C ASN A 792 50.75 -21.73 3.32
N LYS A 793 51.96 -21.26 3.64
CA LYS A 793 52.32 -19.83 3.49
C LYS A 793 52.46 -19.36 2.03
N ASN A 794 52.70 -20.27 1.07
CA ASN A 794 52.78 -19.91 -0.35
C ASN A 794 51.43 -19.98 -1.07
N LEU A 795 50.45 -20.73 -0.54
CA LEU A 795 49.11 -20.86 -1.16
C LEU A 795 48.21 -19.66 -0.85
N GLU A 796 48.34 -19.04 0.33
CA GLU A 796 47.52 -17.88 0.74
C GLU A 796 47.71 -16.65 -0.18
N SER A 797 48.90 -16.45 -0.72
CA SER A 797 49.18 -15.36 -1.66
C SER A 797 48.52 -15.56 -3.03
N LEU A 798 48.37 -16.81 -3.48
CA LEU A 798 47.77 -17.15 -4.78
C LEU A 798 46.24 -17.19 -4.72
N VAL A 799 45.67 -17.61 -3.58
CA VAL A 799 44.21 -17.60 -3.35
C VAL A 799 43.71 -16.16 -3.30
N SER A 800 44.41 -15.25 -2.61
CA SER A 800 44.00 -13.84 -2.49
C SER A 800 43.92 -13.11 -3.84
N GLN A 801 44.77 -13.45 -4.82
CA GLN A 801 44.73 -12.88 -6.17
C GLN A 801 43.57 -13.41 -7.03
N ARG A 802 43.10 -14.65 -6.81
CA ARG A 802 41.95 -15.21 -7.53
C ARG A 802 40.60 -14.81 -6.93
N THR A 803 40.53 -14.55 -5.62
CA THR A 803 39.27 -14.17 -4.95
C THR A 803 38.75 -12.82 -5.43
N VAL A 804 39.62 -11.85 -5.72
CA VAL A 804 39.22 -10.52 -6.20
C VAL A 804 38.64 -10.58 -7.62
N LEU A 805 39.24 -11.36 -8.52
CA LEU A 805 38.73 -11.57 -9.89
C LEU A 805 37.40 -12.34 -9.93
N LEU A 806 37.17 -13.25 -8.97
CA LEU A 806 35.90 -13.98 -8.83
C LEU A 806 34.78 -13.10 -8.26
N GLU A 807 35.10 -12.16 -7.37
CA GLU A 807 34.12 -11.24 -6.78
C GLU A 807 33.61 -10.23 -7.83
N ASP A 808 34.49 -9.74 -8.71
CA ASP A 808 34.11 -8.82 -9.79
C ASP A 808 33.26 -9.51 -10.87
N ALA A 809 33.63 -10.73 -11.29
CA ALA A 809 32.83 -11.53 -12.22
C ALA A 809 31.46 -11.93 -11.63
N LYS A 810 31.39 -12.16 -10.31
CA LYS A 810 30.14 -12.45 -9.60
C LYS A 810 29.23 -11.22 -9.54
N ASN A 811 29.79 -10.03 -9.31
CA ASN A 811 29.03 -8.78 -9.29
C ASN A 811 28.45 -8.44 -10.68
N GLU A 812 29.21 -8.64 -11.77
CA GLU A 812 28.68 -8.50 -13.14
C GLU A 812 27.59 -9.54 -13.46
N LEU A 813 27.75 -10.78 -13.00
CA LEU A 813 26.76 -11.85 -13.19
C LEU A 813 25.47 -11.60 -12.39
N GLU A 814 25.56 -11.05 -11.17
CA GLU A 814 24.41 -10.70 -10.34
C GLU A 814 23.62 -9.50 -10.90
N GLU A 815 24.29 -8.54 -11.53
CA GLU A 815 23.66 -7.38 -12.16
C GLU A 815 22.91 -7.78 -13.45
N SER A 816 23.47 -8.69 -14.25
CA SER A 816 22.81 -9.26 -15.44
C SER A 816 21.63 -10.20 -15.11
N ASN A 817 21.73 -10.98 -14.02
CA ASN A 817 20.70 -11.94 -13.62
C ASN A 817 19.44 -11.31 -13.01
N LYS A 818 19.53 -10.06 -12.53
CA LYS A 818 18.41 -9.39 -11.88
C LYS A 818 17.26 -9.09 -12.85
N LEU A 819 17.55 -8.57 -14.03
CA LEU A 819 16.54 -8.28 -15.07
C LEU A 819 15.96 -9.57 -15.68
N THR A 820 16.80 -10.61 -15.82
CA THR A 820 16.38 -11.92 -16.34
C THR A 820 15.39 -12.60 -15.39
N ARG A 821 15.62 -12.56 -14.07
CA ARG A 821 14.67 -13.12 -13.08
C ARG A 821 13.33 -12.40 -13.07
N ASP A 822 13.32 -11.07 -13.16
CA ASP A 822 12.07 -10.30 -13.20
C ASP A 822 11.23 -10.62 -14.45
N SER A 823 11.89 -10.85 -15.60
CA SER A 823 11.21 -11.25 -16.83
C SER A 823 10.61 -12.66 -16.77
N ILE A 824 11.31 -13.61 -16.13
CA ILE A 824 10.83 -14.99 -15.94
C ILE A 824 9.65 -15.02 -14.95
N ASN A 825 9.74 -14.25 -13.86
CA ASN A 825 8.64 -14.10 -12.91
C ASN A 825 7.39 -13.48 -13.57
N TYR A 826 7.58 -12.55 -14.50
CA TYR A 826 6.48 -11.97 -15.26
C TYR A 826 5.84 -12.99 -16.22
N ALA A 827 6.65 -13.82 -16.90
CA ALA A 827 6.14 -14.91 -17.73
C ALA A 827 5.33 -15.93 -16.91
N ALA A 828 5.75 -16.25 -15.68
CA ALA A 828 5.01 -17.12 -14.77
C ALA A 828 3.64 -16.54 -14.39
N LEU A 829 3.56 -15.23 -14.13
CA LEU A 829 2.28 -14.57 -13.86
C LEU A 829 1.31 -14.70 -15.04
N ILE A 830 1.80 -14.60 -16.28
CA ILE A 830 0.98 -14.79 -17.47
C ILE A 830 0.51 -16.25 -17.56
N GLN A 831 1.41 -17.22 -17.38
CA GLN A 831 1.05 -18.64 -17.45
C GLN A 831 0.02 -19.05 -16.39
N HIS A 832 0.19 -18.60 -15.14
CA HIS A 832 -0.78 -18.85 -14.08
C HIS A 832 -2.17 -18.31 -14.41
N ALA A 833 -2.28 -17.18 -15.12
CA ALA A 833 -3.57 -16.62 -15.54
C ALA A 833 -4.23 -17.39 -16.70
N LEU A 834 -3.52 -18.33 -17.33
CA LEU A 834 -4.07 -19.20 -18.38
C LEU A 834 -4.65 -20.50 -17.84
N ILE A 835 -4.29 -20.88 -16.60
CA ILE A 835 -4.77 -22.08 -15.95
C ILE A 835 -6.24 -21.88 -15.51
N PRO A 836 -7.16 -22.81 -15.83
CA PRO A 836 -8.55 -22.72 -15.41
C PRO A 836 -8.72 -22.62 -13.89
N GLU A 837 -9.75 -21.90 -13.45
CA GLU A 837 -10.18 -21.90 -12.05
C GLU A 837 -10.88 -23.23 -11.72
N GLU A 838 -10.71 -23.75 -10.50
CA GLU A 838 -11.23 -25.08 -10.12
C GLU A 838 -12.78 -25.15 -10.18
N ASP A 839 -13.47 -24.02 -9.99
CA ASP A 839 -14.94 -23.93 -10.04
C ASP A 839 -15.53 -24.15 -11.44
N ALA A 840 -14.74 -23.97 -12.51
CA ALA A 840 -15.18 -24.19 -13.88
C ALA A 840 -15.63 -25.64 -14.14
N PHE A 841 -15.08 -26.60 -13.38
CA PHE A 841 -15.42 -28.02 -13.50
C PHE A 841 -16.73 -28.40 -12.79
N ASP A 842 -17.20 -27.61 -11.82
CA ASP A 842 -18.36 -27.93 -10.94
C ASP A 842 -19.67 -28.09 -11.71
N ILE A 843 -19.80 -27.41 -12.85
CA ILE A 843 -20.99 -27.48 -13.71
C ILE A 843 -21.12 -28.86 -14.37
N TYR A 844 -19.99 -29.49 -14.68
CA TYR A 844 -19.92 -30.69 -15.52
C TYR A 844 -19.68 -31.96 -14.72
N PHE A 845 -18.90 -31.89 -13.64
CA PHE A 845 -18.46 -33.03 -12.87
C PHE A 845 -18.92 -32.92 -11.42
N LYS A 846 -19.30 -34.05 -10.81
CA LYS A 846 -19.79 -34.09 -9.43
C LYS A 846 -18.69 -33.78 -8.42
N THR A 847 -17.50 -34.32 -8.68
CA THR A 847 -16.27 -34.08 -7.91
C THR A 847 -15.08 -34.17 -8.86
N HIS A 848 -14.09 -33.33 -8.68
CA HIS A 848 -12.90 -33.28 -9.53
C HIS A 848 -11.70 -32.79 -8.72
N PHE A 849 -10.50 -32.98 -9.25
CA PHE A 849 -9.33 -32.25 -8.78
C PHE A 849 -8.34 -32.06 -9.93
N ALA A 850 -7.63 -30.93 -9.90
CA ALA A 850 -6.47 -30.68 -10.73
C ALA A 850 -5.21 -30.59 -9.85
N LEU A 851 -4.12 -31.20 -10.33
CA LEU A 851 -2.78 -31.10 -9.79
C LEU A 851 -1.92 -30.53 -10.91
N TRP A 852 -1.37 -29.34 -10.71
CA TRP A 852 -0.44 -28.70 -11.65
C TRP A 852 0.77 -28.22 -10.86
N SER A 853 1.93 -28.78 -11.17
CA SER A 853 3.18 -28.53 -10.49
C SER A 853 4.28 -28.39 -11.54
N PRO A 854 4.71 -27.18 -11.89
CA PRO A 854 5.84 -27.00 -12.79
C PRO A 854 7.16 -27.40 -12.11
N LYS A 855 8.16 -27.75 -12.90
CA LYS A 855 9.55 -28.07 -12.50
C LYS A 855 10.34 -26.80 -12.22
N ASP A 856 10.20 -25.80 -13.09
CA ASP A 856 10.79 -24.48 -12.97
C ASP A 856 9.74 -23.41 -12.60
N VAL A 857 10.13 -22.13 -12.59
CA VAL A 857 9.24 -20.98 -12.36
C VAL A 857 8.11 -20.89 -13.41
N VAL A 858 8.34 -21.47 -14.59
CA VAL A 858 7.40 -21.55 -15.72
C VAL A 858 7.48 -22.96 -16.29
N GLY A 859 6.34 -23.62 -16.46
CA GLY A 859 6.25 -24.97 -17.03
C GLY A 859 6.08 -24.97 -18.57
N GLY A 860 6.29 -26.11 -19.21
CA GLY A 860 5.73 -26.46 -20.51
C GLY A 860 4.32 -27.06 -20.38
N ASP A 861 4.02 -27.72 -19.27
CA ASP A 861 2.72 -28.31 -18.98
C ASP A 861 1.58 -27.28 -18.87
N ILE A 862 0.44 -27.58 -19.50
CA ILE A 862 -0.80 -26.83 -19.36
C ILE A 862 -2.01 -27.74 -19.39
N TYR A 863 -3.04 -27.37 -18.63
CA TYR A 863 -4.38 -27.88 -18.86
C TYR A 863 -5.35 -26.74 -19.18
N LEU A 864 -6.28 -27.01 -20.09
CA LEU A 864 -7.27 -26.06 -20.58
C LEU A 864 -8.66 -26.67 -20.40
N PHE A 865 -9.61 -25.88 -19.94
CA PHE A 865 -11.00 -26.28 -19.77
C PHE A 865 -11.92 -25.22 -20.37
N GLU A 866 -12.78 -25.61 -21.29
CA GLU A 866 -13.63 -24.68 -22.04
C GLU A 866 -15.06 -25.22 -22.16
N GLU A 867 -16.02 -24.39 -21.81
CA GLU A 867 -17.43 -24.59 -22.16
C GLU A 867 -17.64 -24.30 -23.65
N LEU A 868 -18.37 -25.18 -24.33
CA LEU A 868 -18.63 -25.07 -25.77
C LEU A 868 -20.02 -24.48 -26.02
N ARG A 869 -21.02 -25.32 -26.29
CA ARG A 869 -22.37 -24.90 -26.66
C ARG A 869 -23.31 -25.04 -25.45
N GLY A 870 -23.17 -24.11 -24.50
CA GLY A 870 -23.94 -24.07 -23.24
C GLY A 870 -23.51 -25.10 -22.20
N GLU A 871 -24.24 -25.18 -21.09
CA GLU A 871 -23.89 -25.93 -19.84
C GLU A 871 -23.90 -27.47 -19.97
N HIS A 872 -23.87 -28.02 -21.18
CA HIS A 872 -23.95 -29.45 -21.45
C HIS A 872 -22.77 -30.00 -22.24
N GLU A 873 -21.89 -29.13 -22.74
CA GLU A 873 -20.73 -29.53 -23.53
C GLU A 873 -19.46 -28.86 -23.03
N CYS A 874 -18.49 -29.65 -22.61
CA CYS A 874 -17.18 -29.14 -22.21
C CYS A 874 -16.04 -29.87 -22.90
N LEU A 875 -14.91 -29.17 -22.99
CA LEU A 875 -13.68 -29.64 -23.58
C LEU A 875 -12.54 -29.48 -22.56
N LEU A 876 -11.89 -30.59 -22.23
CA LEU A 876 -10.71 -30.63 -21.40
C LEU A 876 -9.50 -31.03 -22.24
N MET A 877 -8.40 -30.29 -22.09
CA MET A 877 -7.11 -30.62 -22.69
C MET A 877 -6.07 -30.70 -21.58
N VAL A 878 -5.26 -31.76 -21.57
CA VAL A 878 -4.10 -31.91 -20.68
C VAL A 878 -2.89 -32.13 -21.57
N ILE A 879 -1.95 -31.18 -21.56
CA ILE A 879 -0.92 -31.05 -22.58
C ILE A 879 0.43 -30.81 -21.91
N ASP A 880 1.42 -31.62 -22.29
CA ASP A 880 2.84 -31.45 -22.00
C ASP A 880 3.55 -30.86 -23.24
N CYS A 881 3.96 -29.60 -23.14
CA CYS A 881 4.67 -28.93 -24.23
C CYS A 881 6.18 -29.09 -24.12
N THR A 882 6.87 -29.12 -25.27
CA THR A 882 8.33 -29.21 -25.30
C THR A 882 9.03 -28.09 -24.53
N GLY A 883 9.90 -28.51 -23.60
CA GLY A 883 10.85 -27.65 -22.92
C GLY A 883 10.28 -27.00 -21.66
N HIS A 884 11.18 -26.55 -20.78
CA HIS A 884 10.86 -25.91 -19.50
C HIS A 884 11.34 -24.45 -19.48
N GLY A 885 10.81 -23.64 -18.57
CA GLY A 885 11.17 -22.23 -18.46
C GLY A 885 10.59 -21.36 -19.59
N VAL A 886 11.34 -20.35 -20.04
CA VAL A 886 10.84 -19.36 -21.02
C VAL A 886 10.42 -19.98 -22.36
N PRO A 887 11.19 -20.92 -22.98
CA PRO A 887 10.76 -21.58 -24.21
C PRO A 887 9.45 -22.37 -24.05
N GLY A 888 9.31 -23.11 -22.94
CA GLY A 888 8.08 -23.85 -22.61
C GLY A 888 6.86 -22.93 -22.56
N ALA A 889 6.98 -21.79 -21.86
CA ALA A 889 5.93 -20.76 -21.82
C ALA A 889 5.44 -20.32 -23.20
N PHE A 890 6.35 -20.10 -24.15
CA PHE A 890 5.98 -19.66 -25.50
C PHE A 890 5.21 -20.74 -26.25
N VAL A 891 5.58 -22.01 -26.08
CA VAL A 891 4.85 -23.14 -26.67
C VAL A 891 3.47 -23.28 -26.02
N THR A 892 3.38 -23.18 -24.70
CA THR A 892 2.11 -23.17 -23.95
C THR A 892 1.18 -22.04 -24.41
N MET A 893 1.71 -20.83 -24.62
CA MET A 893 0.95 -19.69 -25.15
C MET A 893 0.49 -19.92 -26.59
N LEU A 894 1.31 -20.56 -27.42
CA LEU A 894 0.93 -20.95 -28.78
C LEU A 894 -0.21 -21.98 -28.76
N VAL A 895 -0.14 -22.97 -27.87
CA VAL A 895 -1.22 -23.93 -27.65
C VAL A 895 -2.51 -23.21 -27.25
N LYS A 896 -2.46 -22.27 -26.29
CA LYS A 896 -3.65 -21.47 -25.91
C LYS A 896 -4.20 -20.66 -27.10
N ALA A 897 -3.33 -20.07 -27.91
CA ALA A 897 -3.76 -19.30 -29.08
C ALA A 897 -4.47 -20.17 -30.13
N ILE A 898 -3.97 -21.39 -30.37
CA ILE A 898 -4.59 -22.34 -31.31
C ILE A 898 -5.89 -22.91 -30.71
N GLU A 899 -5.92 -23.23 -29.41
CA GLU A 899 -7.13 -23.65 -28.70
C GLU A 899 -8.25 -22.64 -28.90
N ARG A 900 -7.99 -21.34 -28.72
CA ARG A 900 -9.01 -20.30 -28.92
C ARG A 900 -9.58 -20.30 -30.34
N GLN A 901 -8.77 -20.62 -31.35
CA GLN A 901 -9.28 -20.77 -32.72
C GLN A 901 -10.15 -22.02 -32.88
N VAL A 902 -9.77 -23.14 -32.26
CA VAL A 902 -10.54 -24.39 -32.25
C VAL A 902 -11.89 -24.16 -31.59
N VAL A 903 -11.91 -23.62 -30.36
CA VAL A 903 -13.14 -23.35 -29.61
C VAL A 903 -14.02 -22.37 -30.36
N SER A 904 -13.44 -21.30 -30.93
CA SER A 904 -14.20 -20.36 -31.75
C SER A 904 -14.87 -21.02 -32.97
N LYS A 905 -14.20 -21.97 -33.64
CA LYS A 905 -14.80 -22.72 -34.76
C LYS A 905 -15.92 -23.64 -34.32
N ILE A 906 -15.78 -24.28 -33.16
CA ILE A 906 -16.79 -25.17 -32.60
C ILE A 906 -18.02 -24.38 -32.16
N VAL A 907 -17.83 -23.33 -31.37
CA VAL A 907 -18.93 -22.53 -30.79
C VAL A 907 -19.73 -21.80 -31.87
N ASN A 908 -19.07 -21.30 -32.93
CA ASN A 908 -19.74 -20.56 -34.00
C ASN A 908 -20.37 -21.42 -35.09
N ASN A 909 -20.35 -22.75 -34.97
CA ASN A 909 -20.93 -23.65 -35.97
C ASN A 909 -21.66 -24.79 -35.27
N GLU A 910 -22.97 -24.65 -35.07
CA GLU A 910 -23.81 -25.62 -34.34
C GLU A 910 -23.83 -27.01 -34.99
N ASP A 911 -23.62 -27.11 -36.31
CA ASP A 911 -23.65 -28.37 -37.05
C ASP A 911 -22.30 -29.11 -37.02
N LEU A 912 -21.23 -28.47 -36.55
CA LEU A 912 -19.91 -29.10 -36.48
C LEU A 912 -19.87 -30.11 -35.33
N GLU A 913 -19.64 -31.38 -35.62
CA GLU A 913 -19.43 -32.39 -34.60
C GLU A 913 -18.10 -32.17 -33.87
N VAL A 914 -18.12 -32.20 -32.53
CA VAL A 914 -16.91 -32.04 -31.71
C VAL A 914 -16.14 -33.36 -31.69
N SER A 915 -14.95 -33.35 -32.29
CA SER A 915 -14.06 -34.50 -32.37
C SER A 915 -12.68 -34.19 -31.77
N PRO A 916 -12.32 -34.75 -30.60
CA PRO A 916 -10.97 -34.67 -30.05
C PRO A 916 -9.86 -35.04 -31.03
N ALA A 917 -10.07 -36.05 -31.88
CA ALA A 917 -9.08 -36.45 -32.89
C ALA A 917 -8.84 -35.33 -33.93
N TRP A 918 -9.92 -34.73 -34.43
CA TRP A 918 -9.82 -33.59 -35.33
C TRP A 918 -9.09 -32.41 -34.67
N ILE A 919 -9.34 -32.15 -33.39
CA ILE A 919 -8.69 -31.07 -32.64
C ILE A 919 -7.17 -31.31 -32.57
N LEU A 920 -6.73 -32.53 -32.23
CA LEU A 920 -5.30 -32.88 -32.23
C LEU A 920 -4.67 -32.72 -33.62
N SER A 921 -5.35 -33.17 -34.69
CA SER A 921 -4.88 -32.95 -36.07
C SER A 921 -4.83 -31.46 -36.44
N TYR A 922 -5.76 -30.64 -35.92
CA TYR A 922 -5.77 -29.19 -36.13
C TYR A 922 -4.58 -28.51 -35.42
N PHE A 923 -4.29 -28.90 -34.18
CA PHE A 923 -3.09 -28.46 -33.47
C PHE A 923 -1.83 -28.84 -34.24
N ASN A 924 -1.72 -30.09 -34.69
CA ASN A 924 -0.55 -30.60 -35.40
C ASN A 924 -0.25 -29.77 -36.67
N LYS A 925 -1.29 -29.53 -37.47
CA LYS A 925 -1.22 -28.69 -38.69
C LYS A 925 -0.88 -27.23 -38.36
N SER A 926 -1.53 -26.66 -37.35
CA SER A 926 -1.37 -25.24 -37.01
C SER A 926 0.00 -24.94 -36.41
N MET A 927 0.47 -25.76 -35.48
CA MET A 927 1.80 -25.62 -34.88
C MET A 927 2.90 -25.76 -35.93
N LYS A 928 2.83 -26.79 -36.79
CA LYS A 928 3.80 -26.96 -37.88
C LYS A 928 3.86 -25.75 -38.81
N LYS A 929 2.72 -25.18 -39.18
CA LYS A 929 2.68 -23.97 -40.04
C LYS A 929 3.24 -22.74 -39.34
N ILE A 930 2.83 -22.48 -38.09
CA ILE A 930 3.24 -21.29 -37.33
C ILE A 930 4.75 -21.33 -37.03
N LEU A 931 5.26 -22.49 -36.63
CA LEU A 931 6.66 -22.71 -36.30
C LEU A 931 7.52 -23.05 -37.54
N LYS A 932 6.92 -23.17 -38.73
CA LYS A 932 7.55 -23.54 -40.00
C LYS A 932 8.30 -24.89 -39.94
N GLN A 933 7.68 -25.88 -39.30
CA GLN A 933 8.22 -27.23 -39.03
C GLN A 933 7.64 -28.29 -39.97
N ASP A 934 7.09 -27.86 -41.10
CA ASP A 934 6.60 -28.69 -42.22
C ASP A 934 7.72 -29.06 -43.21
N ASN A 935 8.93 -28.49 -43.07
CA ASN A 935 10.13 -28.85 -43.83
C ASN A 935 11.18 -29.58 -42.96
N LYS A 936 11.86 -30.58 -43.55
CA LYS A 936 13.00 -31.31 -42.97
C LYS A 936 14.21 -30.42 -42.66
N ASP A 937 14.29 -29.20 -43.19
CA ASP A 937 15.36 -28.24 -42.89
C ASP A 937 14.99 -27.22 -41.80
N SER A 938 13.81 -27.36 -41.15
CA SER A 938 13.38 -26.44 -40.08
C SER A 938 14.40 -26.37 -38.93
N LEU A 939 14.68 -25.14 -38.49
CA LEU A 939 15.49 -24.84 -37.30
C LEU A 939 14.70 -25.01 -35.99
N SER A 940 13.36 -24.94 -36.04
CA SER A 940 12.49 -25.13 -34.87
C SER A 940 12.04 -26.59 -34.77
N ASN A 941 12.01 -27.11 -33.54
CA ASN A 941 11.45 -28.42 -33.20
C ASN A 941 10.76 -28.37 -31.83
N ALA A 942 9.57 -27.80 -31.79
CA ALA A 942 8.69 -27.77 -30.63
C ALA A 942 7.32 -28.38 -30.96
N GLY A 943 6.72 -29.03 -29.98
CA GLY A 943 5.46 -29.72 -30.09
C GLY A 943 4.87 -29.97 -28.71
N PHE A 944 3.92 -30.89 -28.63
CA PHE A 944 3.41 -31.36 -27.36
C PHE A 944 2.94 -32.81 -27.44
N ASP A 945 2.92 -33.44 -26.27
CA ASP A 945 2.17 -34.66 -25.99
C ASP A 945 0.95 -34.29 -25.14
N GLY A 946 -0.17 -34.99 -25.27
CA GLY A 946 -1.38 -34.57 -24.57
C GLY A 946 -2.64 -35.35 -24.92
N GLY A 947 -3.64 -35.21 -24.06
CA GLY A 947 -4.96 -35.80 -24.22
C GLY A 947 -6.06 -34.74 -24.32
N ILE A 948 -7.02 -34.97 -25.20
CA ILE A 948 -8.22 -34.14 -25.34
C ILE A 948 -9.45 -34.98 -25.03
N LEU A 949 -10.24 -34.50 -24.07
CA LEU A 949 -11.48 -35.11 -23.61
C LEU A 949 -12.63 -34.15 -23.89
N TYR A 950 -13.61 -34.60 -24.66
CA TYR A 950 -14.88 -33.90 -24.87
C TYR A 950 -15.98 -34.63 -24.11
N TYR A 951 -16.78 -33.91 -23.34
CA TYR A 951 -17.90 -34.47 -22.60
C TYR A 951 -19.21 -33.81 -23.03
N ASN A 952 -20.15 -34.64 -23.48
CA ASN A 952 -21.52 -34.24 -23.73
C ASN A 952 -22.43 -34.78 -22.60
N LYS A 953 -22.78 -33.91 -21.65
CA LYS A 953 -23.61 -34.24 -20.49
C LYS A 953 -25.05 -34.60 -20.88
N LYS A 954 -25.58 -33.98 -21.93
CA LYS A 954 -26.96 -34.22 -22.40
C LYS A 954 -27.10 -35.60 -23.04
N GLN A 955 -26.14 -35.98 -23.88
CA GLN A 955 -26.12 -37.26 -24.58
C GLN A 955 -25.42 -38.37 -23.78
N LYS A 956 -24.76 -38.01 -22.66
CA LYS A 956 -24.09 -38.92 -21.72
C LYS A 956 -23.00 -39.77 -22.38
N TYR A 957 -22.13 -39.15 -23.15
CA TYR A 957 -20.91 -39.80 -23.64
C TYR A 957 -19.69 -38.89 -23.49
N ILE A 958 -18.52 -39.52 -23.39
CA ILE A 958 -17.22 -38.88 -23.48
C ILE A 958 -16.55 -39.33 -24.78
N LYS A 959 -15.94 -38.39 -25.50
CA LYS A 959 -14.98 -38.68 -26.56
C LYS A 959 -13.58 -38.36 -26.09
N TYR A 960 -12.62 -39.20 -26.46
CA TYR A 960 -11.23 -39.02 -26.11
C TYR A 960 -10.30 -39.34 -27.29
N ALA A 961 -9.27 -38.52 -27.46
CA ALA A 961 -8.11 -38.81 -28.30
C ALA A 961 -6.84 -38.35 -27.57
N GLY A 962 -5.76 -39.12 -27.70
CA GLY A 962 -4.50 -38.85 -27.01
C GLY A 962 -3.29 -39.02 -27.91
N ALA A 963 -2.38 -38.05 -27.84
CA ALA A 963 -1.05 -38.06 -28.43
C ALA A 963 -0.04 -38.40 -27.33
N GLU A 964 0.46 -39.64 -27.29
CA GLU A 964 1.32 -40.22 -26.24
C GLU A 964 0.71 -40.25 -24.81
N THR A 965 -0.35 -39.50 -24.53
CA THR A 965 -1.06 -39.49 -23.24
C THR A 965 -2.25 -40.46 -23.21
N PRO A 966 -2.28 -41.50 -22.37
CA PRO A 966 -3.43 -42.38 -22.22
C PRO A 966 -4.50 -41.82 -21.27
N LEU A 967 -5.75 -42.28 -21.42
CA LEU A 967 -6.84 -42.02 -20.46
C LEU A 967 -7.07 -43.25 -19.58
N PHE A 968 -7.09 -43.05 -18.27
CA PHE A 968 -7.45 -44.08 -17.29
C PHE A 968 -8.86 -43.80 -16.77
N TYR A 969 -9.69 -44.82 -16.60
CA TYR A 969 -11.01 -44.63 -16.01
C TYR A 969 -11.50 -45.86 -15.25
N PHE A 970 -12.41 -45.65 -14.31
CA PHE A 970 -13.09 -46.70 -13.57
C PHE A 970 -14.54 -46.81 -14.00
N GLU A 971 -14.96 -48.03 -14.29
CA GLU A 971 -16.36 -48.43 -14.48
C GLU A 971 -16.63 -49.61 -13.55
N GLU A 972 -17.61 -49.49 -12.65
CA GLU A 972 -17.98 -50.57 -11.72
C GLU A 972 -16.77 -51.11 -10.91
N ASP A 973 -15.93 -50.20 -10.42
CA ASP A 973 -14.66 -50.45 -9.70
C ASP A 973 -13.57 -51.20 -10.50
N GLU A 974 -13.77 -51.40 -11.81
CA GLU A 974 -12.76 -51.94 -12.73
C GLU A 974 -11.96 -50.81 -13.41
N LEU A 975 -10.63 -50.83 -13.26
CA LEU A 975 -9.73 -49.90 -13.95
C LEU A 975 -9.57 -50.30 -15.43
N LYS A 976 -9.98 -49.41 -16.33
CA LYS A 976 -9.81 -49.50 -17.77
C LYS A 976 -8.86 -48.41 -18.28
N VAL A 977 -8.19 -48.69 -19.41
CA VAL A 977 -7.20 -47.77 -20.00
C VAL A 977 -7.43 -47.65 -21.50
N ILE A 978 -7.66 -46.44 -21.97
CA ILE A 978 -7.64 -46.11 -23.40
C ILE A 978 -6.21 -45.79 -23.79
N LYS A 979 -5.70 -46.50 -24.79
CA LYS A 979 -4.35 -46.26 -25.32
C LYS A 979 -4.38 -45.02 -26.21
N SER A 980 -3.37 -44.18 -26.06
CA SER A 980 -3.06 -43.10 -27.01
C SER A 980 -2.42 -43.63 -28.28
N ASP A 981 -2.45 -42.80 -29.32
CA ASP A 981 -1.57 -42.97 -30.46
C ASP A 981 -0.14 -42.64 -30.04
N ARG A 982 0.82 -43.43 -30.53
CA ARG A 982 2.25 -43.17 -30.36
C ARG A 982 2.74 -42.14 -31.37
N HIS A 983 2.12 -40.97 -31.32
CA HIS A 983 2.35 -39.87 -32.25
C HIS A 983 2.17 -38.53 -31.55
N SER A 984 3.23 -37.75 -31.48
CA SER A 984 3.23 -36.42 -30.87
C SER A 984 2.68 -35.33 -31.81
N VAL A 985 2.30 -34.18 -31.24
CA VAL A 985 1.71 -33.06 -31.98
C VAL A 985 2.75 -32.00 -32.32
N GLY A 986 2.73 -31.49 -33.56
CA GLY A 986 3.46 -30.28 -33.96
C GLY A 986 4.95 -30.46 -34.27
N TYR A 987 5.61 -31.46 -33.69
CA TYR A 987 7.05 -31.72 -33.86
C TYR A 987 7.48 -31.86 -35.32
N LYS A 988 8.74 -31.56 -35.61
CA LYS A 988 9.30 -31.65 -36.97
C LYS A 988 9.12 -33.04 -37.60
N LYS A 989 9.24 -34.10 -36.79
CA LYS A 989 9.13 -35.51 -37.23
C LYS A 989 7.70 -36.05 -37.28
N SER A 990 6.72 -35.38 -36.68
CA SER A 990 5.32 -35.82 -36.77
C SER A 990 4.79 -35.65 -38.20
N ASP A 991 3.85 -36.48 -38.62
CA ASP A 991 3.23 -36.34 -39.95
C ASP A 991 2.18 -35.22 -39.86
N ILE A 992 2.27 -34.21 -40.73
CA ILE A 992 1.33 -33.07 -40.74
C ILE A 992 -0.11 -33.50 -41.04
N ASN A 993 -0.29 -34.63 -41.73
CA ASN A 993 -1.60 -35.17 -42.08
C ASN A 993 -2.01 -36.35 -41.20
N TYR A 994 -1.34 -36.57 -40.07
CA TYR A 994 -1.71 -37.62 -39.13
C TYR A 994 -3.15 -37.43 -38.62
N GLU A 995 -3.93 -38.51 -38.67
CA GLU A 995 -5.29 -38.60 -38.15
C GLU A 995 -5.25 -39.41 -36.86
N PHE A 996 -5.67 -38.78 -35.76
CA PHE A 996 -5.65 -39.40 -34.45
C PHE A 996 -6.84 -40.35 -34.26
N THR A 997 -6.66 -41.40 -33.46
CA THR A 997 -7.72 -42.34 -33.10
C THR A 997 -8.65 -41.71 -32.06
N GLU A 998 -9.95 -41.69 -32.36
CA GLU A 998 -10.99 -41.23 -31.43
C GLU A 998 -11.68 -42.43 -30.76
N HIS A 999 -11.90 -42.32 -29.46
CA HIS A 999 -12.63 -43.30 -28.66
C HIS A 999 -13.87 -42.66 -28.07
N THR A 1000 -15.03 -43.31 -28.21
CA THR A 1000 -16.29 -42.89 -27.58
C THR A 1000 -16.62 -43.84 -26.43
N ILE A 1001 -17.01 -43.27 -25.28
CA ILE A 1001 -17.32 -43.98 -24.04
C ILE A 1001 -18.71 -43.54 -23.59
N ASP A 1002 -19.62 -44.49 -23.43
CA ASP A 1002 -20.92 -44.22 -22.83
C ASP A 1002 -20.76 -43.99 -21.33
N VAL A 1003 -21.30 -42.89 -20.83
CA VAL A 1003 -21.05 -42.42 -19.47
C VAL A 1003 -22.18 -42.82 -18.53
N LYS A 1004 -21.81 -43.53 -17.45
CA LYS A 1004 -22.67 -43.87 -16.33
C LYS A 1004 -22.30 -43.03 -15.11
N ALA A 1005 -23.30 -42.71 -14.28
CA ALA A 1005 -23.07 -41.99 -13.02
C ALA A 1005 -22.11 -42.78 -12.12
N GLY A 1006 -21.13 -42.10 -11.53
CA GLY A 1006 -20.11 -42.69 -10.68
C GLY A 1006 -18.81 -43.09 -11.37
N MET A 1007 -18.76 -43.07 -12.72
CA MET A 1007 -17.51 -43.28 -13.46
C MET A 1007 -16.47 -42.21 -13.11
N GLN A 1008 -15.20 -42.64 -13.02
CA GLN A 1008 -14.08 -41.77 -12.66
C GLN A 1008 -13.03 -41.78 -13.77
N PHE A 1009 -12.52 -40.63 -14.16
CA PHE A 1009 -11.56 -40.46 -15.26
C PHE A 1009 -10.30 -39.77 -14.75
N TYR A 1010 -9.14 -40.19 -15.23
CA TYR A 1010 -7.83 -39.67 -14.83
C TYR A 1010 -6.97 -39.45 -16.08
N LEU A 1011 -6.48 -38.22 -16.25
CA LEU A 1011 -5.46 -37.84 -17.22
C LEU A 1011 -4.23 -37.35 -16.47
N SER A 1012 -3.04 -37.70 -16.96
CA SER A 1012 -1.77 -37.22 -16.41
C SER A 1012 -0.77 -36.99 -17.55
N THR A 1013 0.02 -35.93 -17.44
CA THR A 1013 1.28 -35.80 -18.20
C THR A 1013 2.29 -36.83 -17.69
N ASP A 1014 3.35 -37.05 -18.48
CA ASP A 1014 4.35 -38.07 -18.22
C ASP A 1014 5.22 -37.77 -16.99
N GLY A 1015 5.33 -36.51 -16.55
CA GLY A 1015 6.19 -36.16 -15.42
C GLY A 1015 5.84 -36.86 -14.10
N TYR A 1016 4.59 -37.29 -13.88
CA TYR A 1016 4.28 -38.18 -12.75
C TYR A 1016 4.84 -39.59 -12.96
N LEU A 1017 4.78 -40.11 -14.19
CA LEU A 1017 5.20 -41.46 -14.54
C LEU A 1017 6.73 -41.55 -14.63
N ASP A 1018 7.37 -40.49 -15.11
CA ASP A 1018 8.79 -40.46 -15.45
C ASP A 1018 9.66 -39.91 -14.32
N GLN A 1019 9.06 -39.52 -13.18
CA GLN A 1019 9.81 -39.15 -11.99
C GLN A 1019 10.67 -40.32 -11.48
N ASN A 1020 11.99 -40.13 -11.47
CA ASN A 1020 12.94 -41.07 -10.89
C ASN A 1020 12.85 -41.05 -9.37
N GLY A 1021 12.99 -42.23 -8.76
CA GLY A 1021 12.89 -42.37 -7.32
C GLY A 1021 13.01 -43.79 -6.80
N GLY A 1022 12.76 -43.94 -5.49
CA GLY A 1022 12.95 -45.18 -4.73
C GLY A 1022 14.42 -45.59 -4.58
N GLU A 1023 14.68 -46.74 -3.95
CA GLU A 1023 16.04 -47.24 -3.67
C GLU A 1023 16.93 -47.41 -4.92
N LYS A 1024 16.32 -47.52 -6.10
CA LYS A 1024 17.01 -47.78 -7.37
C LYS A 1024 17.02 -46.59 -8.34
N ALA A 1025 16.48 -45.43 -7.94
CA ALA A 1025 16.35 -44.23 -8.78
C ALA A 1025 15.69 -44.50 -10.15
N PHE A 1026 14.66 -45.36 -10.20
CA PHE A 1026 13.93 -45.70 -11.43
C PHE A 1026 12.67 -44.85 -11.59
N PRO A 1027 12.15 -44.68 -12.83
CA PRO A 1027 10.86 -44.02 -13.06
C PRO A 1027 9.73 -44.66 -12.25
N PHE A 1028 8.76 -43.86 -11.81
CA PHE A 1028 7.57 -44.35 -11.09
C PHE A 1028 6.83 -45.40 -11.94
N GLY A 1029 6.62 -45.07 -13.20
CA GLY A 1029 6.15 -45.96 -14.24
C GLY A 1029 4.65 -46.25 -14.19
N LYS A 1030 4.10 -46.65 -15.34
CA LYS A 1030 2.67 -46.90 -15.55
C LYS A 1030 2.08 -47.97 -14.62
N ARG A 1031 2.84 -49.02 -14.29
CA ARG A 1031 2.35 -50.11 -13.40
C ARG A 1031 2.05 -49.60 -11.99
N LYS A 1032 2.98 -48.86 -11.39
CA LYS A 1032 2.77 -48.29 -10.04
C LYS A 1032 1.68 -47.23 -10.04
N PHE A 1033 1.57 -46.47 -11.13
CA PHE A 1033 0.48 -45.51 -11.30
C PHE A 1033 -0.90 -46.18 -11.32
N GLN A 1034 -1.05 -47.28 -12.05
CA GLN A 1034 -2.30 -48.06 -12.04
C GLN A 1034 -2.60 -48.71 -10.68
N GLU A 1035 -1.57 -49.19 -9.98
CA GLU A 1035 -1.72 -49.71 -8.61
C GLU A 1035 -2.16 -48.61 -7.63
N LEU A 1036 -1.60 -47.41 -7.77
CA LEU A 1036 -1.98 -46.24 -6.99
C LEU A 1036 -3.43 -45.83 -7.26
N LEU A 1037 -3.84 -45.75 -8.53
CA LEU A 1037 -5.23 -45.48 -8.93
C LEU A 1037 -6.20 -46.47 -8.29
N LYS A 1038 -5.90 -47.77 -8.36
CA LYS A 1038 -6.71 -48.83 -7.71
C LYS A 1038 -6.80 -48.67 -6.20
N LYS A 1039 -5.76 -48.15 -5.55
CA LYS A 1039 -5.75 -47.90 -4.11
C LYS A 1039 -6.62 -46.70 -3.73
N VAL A 1040 -6.66 -45.66 -4.56
CA VAL A 1040 -7.26 -44.36 -4.19
C VAL A 1040 -8.66 -44.11 -4.74
N HIS A 1041 -9.09 -44.80 -5.80
CA HIS A 1041 -10.36 -44.48 -6.51
C HIS A 1041 -11.63 -44.52 -5.64
N THR A 1042 -11.63 -45.26 -4.53
CA THR A 1042 -12.78 -45.32 -3.59
C THR A 1042 -12.79 -44.17 -2.56
N LEU A 1043 -11.71 -43.39 -2.47
CA LEU A 1043 -11.54 -42.31 -1.50
C LEU A 1043 -12.10 -40.98 -2.03
N ALA A 1044 -12.29 -40.02 -1.13
CA ALA A 1044 -12.65 -38.65 -1.48
C ALA A 1044 -11.53 -37.99 -2.31
N TYR A 1045 -11.89 -37.14 -3.27
CA TYR A 1045 -10.94 -36.60 -4.25
C TYR A 1045 -9.83 -35.74 -3.61
N GLU A 1046 -10.14 -35.04 -2.53
CA GLU A 1046 -9.16 -34.34 -1.69
C GLU A 1046 -8.14 -35.31 -1.09
N GLU A 1047 -8.60 -36.45 -0.56
CA GLU A 1047 -7.72 -37.50 -0.04
C GLU A 1047 -6.90 -38.15 -1.17
N GLN A 1048 -7.50 -38.37 -2.35
CA GLN A 1048 -6.77 -38.86 -3.51
C GLN A 1048 -5.63 -37.90 -3.88
N LYS A 1049 -5.91 -36.60 -4.00
CA LYS A 1049 -4.92 -35.56 -4.33
C LYS A 1049 -3.77 -35.54 -3.32
N GLU A 1050 -4.06 -35.61 -2.03
CA GLU A 1050 -3.04 -35.70 -0.97
C GLU A 1050 -2.20 -36.97 -1.07
N ILE A 1051 -2.81 -38.11 -1.39
CA ILE A 1051 -2.11 -39.39 -1.56
C ILE A 1051 -1.19 -39.35 -2.79
N PHE A 1052 -1.62 -38.77 -3.91
CA PHE A 1052 -0.75 -38.56 -5.08
C PHE A 1052 0.45 -37.67 -4.73
N LEU A 1053 0.23 -36.54 -4.06
CA LEU A 1053 1.31 -35.62 -3.67
C LEU A 1053 2.31 -36.27 -2.70
N SER A 1054 1.81 -36.98 -1.70
CA SER A 1054 2.65 -37.65 -0.71
C SER A 1054 3.41 -38.84 -1.29
N THR A 1055 2.75 -39.67 -2.11
CA THR A 1055 3.38 -40.81 -2.80
C THR A 1055 4.48 -40.34 -3.75
N MET A 1056 4.21 -39.26 -4.50
CA MET A 1056 5.21 -38.67 -5.40
C MET A 1056 6.43 -38.18 -4.63
N LYS A 1057 6.23 -37.42 -3.54
CA LYS A 1057 7.32 -36.89 -2.72
C LYS A 1057 8.14 -37.99 -2.04
N GLU A 1058 7.48 -39.04 -1.53
CA GLU A 1058 8.14 -40.19 -0.94
C GLU A 1058 8.95 -40.96 -1.98
N TYR A 1059 8.38 -41.17 -3.17
CA TYR A 1059 9.06 -41.87 -4.24
C TYR A 1059 10.27 -41.08 -4.74
N GLN A 1060 10.12 -39.78 -5.00
CA GLN A 1060 11.19 -38.91 -5.47
C GLN A 1060 12.42 -38.93 -4.54
N GLY A 1061 12.23 -38.87 -3.22
CA GLY A 1061 13.34 -38.87 -2.27
C GLY A 1061 14.32 -37.71 -2.50
N ASP A 1062 15.60 -38.03 -2.71
CA ASP A 1062 16.68 -37.07 -2.98
C ASP A 1062 16.88 -36.79 -4.48
N GLU A 1063 16.10 -37.44 -5.38
CA GLU A 1063 16.20 -37.23 -6.82
C GLU A 1063 15.61 -35.87 -7.24
N ILE A 1064 16.16 -35.30 -8.31
CA ILE A 1064 15.67 -34.03 -8.87
C ILE A 1064 14.34 -34.29 -9.60
N LYS A 1065 13.46 -33.30 -9.59
CA LYS A 1065 12.23 -33.34 -10.37
C LYS A 1065 12.55 -33.39 -11.86
N ASN A 1066 12.10 -34.45 -12.54
CA ASN A 1066 12.47 -34.70 -13.93
C ASN A 1066 11.75 -33.77 -14.90
N ASP A 1067 10.43 -33.61 -14.74
CA ASP A 1067 9.59 -32.77 -15.58
C ASP A 1067 8.44 -32.12 -14.81
N ASP A 1068 7.67 -31.27 -15.48
CA ASP A 1068 6.40 -30.75 -14.97
C ASP A 1068 5.41 -31.87 -14.68
N ILE A 1069 4.49 -31.65 -13.74
CA ILE A 1069 3.50 -32.66 -13.35
C ILE A 1069 2.12 -32.03 -13.44
N THR A 1070 1.30 -32.54 -14.36
CA THR A 1070 -0.10 -32.19 -14.51
C THR A 1070 -0.96 -33.43 -14.46
N MET A 1071 -1.96 -33.43 -13.59
CA MET A 1071 -2.91 -34.53 -13.47
C MET A 1071 -4.30 -34.01 -13.15
N ILE A 1072 -5.31 -34.53 -13.84
CA ILE A 1072 -6.71 -34.19 -13.64
C ILE A 1072 -7.49 -35.46 -13.38
N ALA A 1073 -8.30 -35.44 -12.32
CA ALA A 1073 -9.27 -36.47 -12.02
C ALA A 1073 -10.69 -35.89 -12.09
N LEU A 1074 -11.62 -36.64 -12.67
CA LEU A 1074 -13.02 -36.23 -12.88
C LEU A 1074 -13.96 -37.36 -12.49
N LYS A 1075 -15.04 -37.05 -11.76
CA LYS A 1075 -16.13 -37.98 -11.49
C LYS A 1075 -17.44 -37.48 -12.08
N ILE A 1076 -18.11 -38.35 -12.83
CA ILE A 1076 -19.42 -38.06 -13.43
C ILE A 1076 -20.55 -38.30 -12.44
#